data_AF-G4YHN7-F1
#
_entry.id   AF-G4YHN7-F1
#
_cell.length_a   1.000
_cell.length_b   1.000
_cell.length_c   1.000
_cell.angle_alpha   90.00
_cell.angle_beta   90.00
_cell.angle_gamma   90.00
#
_symmetry.space_group_name_H-M   'P 1'
#
loop_
_entity.id
_entity.type
_entity.pdbx_description
1 polymer ?
#
loop_
_entity_poly.entity_id
_entity_poly.type
_entity_poly.pdbx_seq_one_letter_code
_entity_poly.pdbx_strand_id
1 'polypeptide(L)'
;GVGAALGLPRALVYPPAGPNQIRGRSDEYTAALGKIAAMDKTLKMGEPGVEIEIPVRINVAAGEDGDRVKELSELAAVEKAVAEMWRDWYARHPEKRAVRSGQLRAKFVVEPMIADVANAPMESEAIQTVERVLEQNVWFSRLSLYPPGRLQISADETNAASMFGKLMRRVFDSTRQSLELANANYRLRADQASVLRQFGKLTLTLECDDEVLGRSEFEAMCSAMVVAQTTKALTLLLEVDPVDQGVSGHWWKWLAYALFSRRVRSCSSITHLTLDSVGRLSTQDAEIFTAMLSLDHPEEALFSIPLGLVEECDAILRERAPIQWKFDDAGRTLGDYRPFECVSPIKHVRTFSDDGQSEWVNALVPGYGRCQVKRSDLTFDCDSSAVCLGAEITSLSIRFTLDSEIVDGLPQLMAAVGSSLTSLSLDGPRELLGDALFLGCCPNLLELSLRGYMVETQLNFHEYQKSNNGLPSIICNWHDVVPLSTALMEAENPLTRCLRQLRPVSEWCNSSRIISYYDPANYESDLNAPLEMLEVNNSLEYLEVIIPTMHRTFISKFEQHDKTPTDRADELSLETKLAFLSVVERCKSMRPTKERCDAPVTSSALCKLDQLALSKIFAFSVPPVLRQVVCRSVRKFEIPPELSSGGLGNSGRRPK
;
A
#
# COMPACT_ATOMS: atom_id res chain seq x y z
N GLY A 1 11.00 -36.79 16.29
CA GLY A 1 10.18 -37.99 16.07
C GLY A 1 8.69 -37.72 15.93
N VAL A 2 8.23 -36.47 15.78
CA VAL A 2 6.79 -36.16 15.54
C VAL A 2 6.53 -35.76 14.08
N GLY A 3 7.52 -35.19 13.38
CA GLY A 3 7.39 -34.80 11.96
C GLY A 3 7.43 -35.95 10.93
N ALA A 4 7.58 -37.20 11.34
CA ALA A 4 7.54 -38.35 10.42
C ALA A 4 6.13 -38.92 10.22
N ALA A 5 5.15 -38.51 11.04
CA ALA A 5 3.80 -39.03 11.01
C ALA A 5 2.86 -38.29 10.02
N LEU A 6 3.32 -37.19 9.39
CA LEU A 6 2.47 -36.28 8.61
C LEU A 6 2.94 -36.04 7.16
N GLY A 7 3.84 -36.85 6.62
CA GLY A 7 4.17 -36.81 5.18
C GLY A 7 4.84 -35.52 4.67
N LEU A 8 5.28 -34.60 5.55
CA LEU A 8 6.02 -33.41 5.14
C LEU A 8 7.43 -33.78 4.64
N PRO A 9 7.93 -33.15 3.56
CA PRO A 9 9.31 -33.33 3.09
C PRO A 9 10.31 -33.06 4.22
N ARG A 10 11.25 -33.99 4.42
CA ARG A 10 12.32 -33.94 5.44
C ARG A 10 13.11 -32.61 5.50
N ALA A 11 13.07 -31.79 4.45
CA ALA A 11 13.73 -30.49 4.39
C ALA A 11 13.14 -29.41 5.32
N LEU A 12 11.90 -29.57 5.81
CA LEU A 12 11.27 -28.65 6.77
C LEU A 12 11.47 -29.05 8.25
N VAL A 13 12.05 -30.24 8.51
CA VAL A 13 12.23 -30.77 9.88
C VAL A 13 13.33 -30.03 10.66
N TYR A 14 14.15 -29.23 9.97
CA TYR A 14 15.02 -28.24 10.60
C TYR A 14 14.83 -26.91 9.90
N PRO A 15 14.21 -25.90 10.56
CA PRO A 15 14.04 -24.61 9.92
C PRO A 15 15.43 -24.08 9.54
N PRO A 16 15.66 -23.68 8.27
CA PRO A 16 16.95 -23.14 7.82
C PRO A 16 17.37 -21.89 8.62
N ALA A 17 16.40 -21.26 9.28
CA ALA A 17 16.58 -20.12 10.16
C ALA A 17 16.94 -20.46 11.62
N GLY A 18 17.03 -21.72 12.08
CA GLY A 18 17.40 -22.06 13.47
C GLY A 18 18.92 -22.19 13.72
N PRO A 19 19.42 -22.30 14.97
CA PRO A 19 20.88 -22.29 15.29
C PRO A 19 21.76 -23.34 14.61
N ASN A 20 21.18 -24.36 13.99
CA ASN A 20 21.92 -25.41 13.27
C ASN A 20 22.72 -24.85 12.07
N GLN A 21 22.36 -23.69 11.51
CA GLN A 21 23.20 -22.97 10.53
C GLN A 21 24.59 -22.58 11.06
N ILE A 22 24.80 -22.56 12.38
CA ILE A 22 26.12 -22.33 12.97
C ILE A 22 26.87 -23.66 13.17
N ARG A 23 26.16 -24.77 13.38
CA ARG A 23 26.75 -26.09 13.68
C ARG A 23 27.04 -26.94 12.43
N GLY A 24 26.23 -26.82 11.38
CA GLY A 24 26.27 -27.68 10.20
C GLY A 24 26.96 -27.07 8.97
N ARG A 25 27.96 -26.21 9.15
CA ARG A 25 28.64 -25.54 8.03
C ARG A 25 29.62 -26.50 7.35
N SER A 26 29.60 -26.53 6.01
CA SER A 26 30.64 -27.23 5.25
C SER A 26 31.97 -26.46 5.32
N ASP A 27 33.07 -27.18 5.15
CA ASP A 27 34.41 -26.59 5.08
C ASP A 27 34.53 -25.65 3.88
N GLU A 28 33.88 -25.99 2.75
CA GLU A 28 33.81 -25.17 1.54
C GLU A 28 33.15 -23.82 1.81
N TYR A 29 32.02 -23.81 2.52
CA TYR A 29 31.32 -22.59 2.90
C TYR A 29 32.17 -21.69 3.81
N THR A 30 32.85 -22.30 4.78
CA THR A 30 33.74 -21.59 5.70
C THR A 30 34.96 -21.01 4.97
N ALA A 31 35.54 -21.76 4.02
CA ALA A 31 36.64 -21.29 3.18
C ALA A 31 36.21 -20.14 2.26
N ALA A 32 34.99 -20.20 1.70
CA ALA A 32 34.44 -19.12 0.88
C ALA A 32 34.23 -17.84 1.68
N LEU A 33 33.63 -17.91 2.88
CA LEU A 33 33.49 -16.75 3.77
C LEU A 33 34.86 -16.18 4.17
N GLY A 34 35.88 -17.03 4.38
CA GLY A 34 37.24 -16.60 4.66
C GLY A 34 37.87 -15.82 3.51
N LYS A 35 37.64 -16.24 2.26
CA LYS A 35 38.07 -15.50 1.06
C LYS A 35 37.39 -14.13 0.96
N ILE A 36 36.08 -14.08 1.22
CA ILE A 36 35.32 -12.81 1.21
C ILE A 36 35.83 -11.88 2.32
N ALA A 37 36.02 -12.39 3.53
CA ALA A 37 36.54 -11.61 4.65
C ALA A 37 37.93 -11.01 4.34
N ALA A 38 38.80 -11.77 3.65
CA ALA A 38 40.12 -11.30 3.25
C ALA A 38 40.10 -10.18 2.19
N MET A 39 39.00 -10.03 1.44
CA MET A 39 38.83 -8.96 0.46
C MET A 39 38.34 -7.65 1.11
N ASP A 40 37.73 -7.73 2.30
CA ASP A 40 37.19 -6.57 3.00
C ASP A 40 38.25 -5.89 3.87
N LYS A 41 38.72 -4.72 3.41
CA LYS A 41 39.74 -3.91 4.11
C LYS A 41 39.23 -3.28 5.41
N THR A 42 37.93 -3.35 5.69
CA THR A 42 37.32 -2.81 6.92
C THR A 42 37.36 -3.81 8.08
N LEU A 43 37.52 -5.12 7.81
CA LEU A 43 37.63 -6.16 8.84
C LEU A 43 39.07 -6.26 9.37
N LYS A 44 39.40 -5.51 10.43
CA LYS A 44 40.75 -5.53 11.03
C LYS A 44 40.90 -6.58 12.13
N MET A 45 42.11 -7.14 12.25
CA MET A 45 42.53 -7.90 13.43
C MET A 45 42.46 -7.01 14.68
N GLY A 46 41.60 -7.37 15.64
CA GLY A 46 41.33 -6.63 16.87
C GLY A 46 39.91 -6.03 16.96
N GLU A 47 39.20 -5.88 15.84
CA GLU A 47 37.80 -5.41 15.81
C GLU A 47 36.84 -6.62 15.80
N PRO A 48 35.64 -6.54 16.41
CA PRO A 48 34.68 -7.64 16.40
C PRO A 48 34.32 -8.04 14.96
N GLY A 49 34.17 -9.34 14.71
CA GLY A 49 33.76 -9.82 13.39
C GLY A 49 32.33 -9.39 13.05
N VAL A 50 31.95 -9.53 11.79
CA VAL A 50 30.64 -9.09 11.30
C VAL A 50 29.68 -10.27 11.15
N GLU A 51 28.49 -10.13 11.74
CA GLU A 51 27.36 -11.01 11.46
C GLU A 51 26.52 -10.42 10.32
N ILE A 52 26.53 -11.10 9.18
CA ILE A 52 25.70 -10.77 8.03
C ILE A 52 24.34 -11.45 8.25
N GLU A 53 23.35 -10.64 8.58
CA GLU A 53 21.99 -11.11 8.61
C GLU A 53 21.45 -11.24 7.17
N ILE A 54 20.91 -12.40 6.82
CA ILE A 54 20.27 -12.68 5.53
C ILE A 54 18.76 -12.78 5.77
N PRO A 55 17.95 -11.83 5.30
CA PRO A 55 16.52 -11.86 5.50
C PRO A 55 15.88 -13.00 4.71
N VAL A 56 14.98 -13.75 5.37
CA VAL A 56 14.15 -14.79 4.77
C VAL A 56 12.70 -14.44 5.03
N ARG A 57 11.91 -14.34 3.96
CA ARG A 57 10.49 -14.05 4.03
C ARG A 57 9.71 -15.26 3.57
N ILE A 58 8.75 -15.68 4.38
CA ILE A 58 7.83 -16.76 4.04
C ILE A 58 6.69 -16.16 3.20
N ASN A 59 6.39 -16.79 2.07
CA ASN A 59 5.27 -16.41 1.21
C ASN A 59 4.30 -17.58 1.11
N VAL A 60 3.12 -17.39 1.67
CA VAL A 60 1.97 -18.28 1.58
C VAL A 60 1.04 -17.69 0.55
N ALA A 61 0.91 -18.33 -0.60
CA ALA A 61 -0.08 -17.97 -1.61
C ALA A 61 -1.01 -19.16 -1.84
N ALA A 62 -2.31 -18.90 -1.94
CA ALA A 62 -3.29 -19.91 -2.30
C ALA A 62 -2.91 -20.55 -3.65
N GLY A 63 -2.72 -21.88 -3.66
CA GLY A 63 -2.78 -22.69 -4.88
C GLY A 63 -4.21 -23.18 -5.10
N GLU A 64 -4.47 -23.89 -6.21
CA GLU A 64 -5.80 -24.36 -6.61
C GLU A 64 -6.51 -25.28 -5.59
N ASP A 65 -5.79 -25.84 -4.61
CA ASP A 65 -6.29 -26.90 -3.70
C ASP A 65 -6.89 -26.43 -2.35
N GLY A 66 -7.10 -25.13 -2.12
CA GLY A 66 -7.99 -24.62 -1.04
C GLY A 66 -7.55 -24.78 0.45
N ASP A 67 -6.70 -25.74 0.83
CA ASP A 67 -6.41 -26.05 2.26
C ASP A 67 -5.15 -25.35 2.83
N ARG A 68 -4.88 -24.10 2.43
CA ARG A 68 -3.67 -23.35 2.86
C ARG A 68 -3.84 -22.47 4.09
N VAL A 69 -5.07 -22.23 4.55
CA VAL A 69 -5.28 -21.47 5.79
C VAL A 69 -4.70 -22.22 7.00
N LYS A 70 -4.76 -23.55 7.01
CA LYS A 70 -4.14 -24.39 8.06
C LYS A 70 -2.62 -24.25 8.10
N GLU A 71 -1.97 -24.09 6.94
CA GLU A 71 -0.52 -23.86 6.86
C GLU A 71 -0.11 -22.61 7.67
N LEU A 72 -0.97 -21.59 7.82
CA LEU A 72 -0.66 -20.40 8.60
C LEU A 72 -0.40 -20.71 10.09
N SER A 73 -1.19 -21.60 10.69
CA SER A 73 -0.98 -22.00 12.10
C SER A 73 0.32 -22.78 12.27
N GLU A 74 0.64 -23.66 11.31
CA GLU A 74 1.88 -24.42 11.34
C GLU A 74 3.10 -23.52 11.18
N LEU A 75 3.05 -22.58 10.24
CA LEU A 75 4.12 -21.61 9.99
C LEU A 75 4.30 -20.67 11.18
N ALA A 76 3.22 -20.20 11.80
CA ALA A 76 3.29 -19.43 13.05
C ALA A 76 4.01 -20.23 14.16
N ALA A 77 3.68 -21.51 14.31
CA ALA A 77 4.37 -22.38 15.27
C ALA A 77 5.86 -22.58 14.93
N VAL A 78 6.21 -22.71 13.65
CA VAL A 78 7.60 -22.83 13.19
C VAL A 78 8.39 -21.54 13.45
N GLU A 79 7.84 -20.37 13.14
CA GLU A 79 8.49 -19.08 13.41
C GLU A 79 8.79 -18.90 14.91
N LYS A 80 7.82 -19.23 15.76
CA LYS A 80 7.97 -19.20 17.21
C LYS A 80 9.05 -20.16 17.68
N ALA A 81 9.02 -21.40 17.19
CA ALA A 81 10.03 -22.42 17.54
C ALA A 81 11.44 -21.98 17.14
N VAL A 82 11.61 -21.35 15.97
CA VAL A 82 12.91 -20.79 15.53
C VAL A 82 13.40 -19.72 16.51
N ALA A 83 12.52 -18.80 16.92
CA ALA A 83 12.88 -17.74 17.86
C ALA A 83 13.28 -18.30 19.24
N GLU A 84 12.54 -19.29 19.74
CA GLU A 84 12.84 -20.00 20.98
C GLU A 84 14.17 -20.76 20.90
N MET A 85 14.41 -21.49 19.80
CA MET A 85 15.67 -22.19 19.56
C MET A 85 16.87 -21.25 19.61
N TRP A 86 16.77 -20.06 19.02
CA TRP A 86 17.82 -19.03 19.10
C TRP A 86 18.03 -18.51 20.51
N ARG A 87 16.94 -18.22 21.24
CA ARG A 87 16.98 -17.75 22.63
C ARG A 87 17.71 -18.77 23.51
N ASP A 88 17.33 -20.04 23.42
CA ASP A 88 17.92 -21.13 24.19
C ASP A 88 19.37 -21.44 23.81
N TRP A 89 19.71 -21.25 22.54
CA TRP A 89 21.07 -21.49 22.06
C TRP A 89 22.03 -20.42 22.59
N TYR A 90 21.64 -19.15 22.53
CA TYR A 90 22.44 -18.05 23.07
C TYR A 90 22.51 -18.06 24.60
N ALA A 91 21.46 -18.53 25.29
CA ALA A 91 21.50 -18.73 26.74
C ALA A 91 22.56 -19.79 27.14
N ARG A 92 22.72 -20.84 26.32
CA ARG A 92 23.70 -21.92 26.56
C ARG A 92 25.11 -21.61 26.05
N HIS A 93 25.25 -20.71 25.07
CA HIS A 93 26.53 -20.38 24.42
C HIS A 93 26.68 -18.85 24.28
N PRO A 94 26.78 -18.10 25.39
CA PRO A 94 26.87 -16.65 25.36
C PRO A 94 28.09 -16.16 24.56
N GLU A 95 29.19 -16.92 24.58
CA GLU A 95 30.42 -16.65 23.83
C GLU A 95 30.22 -16.69 22.31
N LYS A 96 29.15 -17.34 21.84
CA LYS A 96 28.82 -17.42 20.42
C LYS A 96 27.96 -16.26 19.94
N ARG A 97 27.49 -15.36 20.81
CA ARG A 97 26.83 -14.11 20.36
C ARG A 97 27.78 -13.27 19.52
N ALA A 98 29.00 -13.07 19.99
CA ALA A 98 30.01 -12.32 19.26
C ALA A 98 30.62 -13.14 18.10
N VAL A 99 30.82 -12.49 16.96
CA VAL A 99 31.63 -13.05 15.88
C VAL A 99 33.10 -12.76 16.17
N ARG A 100 33.96 -13.77 15.97
CA ARG A 100 35.41 -13.64 16.22
C ARG A 100 36.00 -12.56 15.34
N SER A 101 37.02 -11.87 15.86
CA SER A 101 37.68 -10.78 15.16
C SER A 101 38.19 -11.22 13.77
N GLY A 102 37.98 -10.36 12.77
CA GLY A 102 38.37 -10.62 11.39
C GLY A 102 37.57 -11.72 10.67
N GLN A 103 36.46 -12.21 11.25
CA GLN A 103 35.61 -13.22 10.62
C GLN A 103 34.26 -12.67 10.19
N LEU A 104 33.70 -13.33 9.17
CA LEU A 104 32.32 -13.16 8.74
C LEU A 104 31.49 -14.35 9.18
N ARG A 105 30.26 -14.08 9.62
CA ARG A 105 29.25 -15.09 9.93
C ARG A 105 27.95 -14.71 9.26
N ALA A 106 27.37 -15.57 8.42
CA ALA A 106 25.99 -15.37 8.00
C ALA A 106 25.01 -15.94 9.04
N LYS A 107 23.85 -15.30 9.15
CA LYS A 107 22.70 -15.72 9.96
C LYS A 107 21.41 -15.45 9.20
N PHE A 108 20.61 -16.48 8.93
CA PHE A 108 19.27 -16.27 8.38
C PHE A 108 18.33 -15.74 9.46
N VAL A 109 17.59 -14.68 9.14
CA VAL A 109 16.63 -14.02 10.04
C VAL A 109 15.27 -13.90 9.35
N VAL A 110 14.20 -14.09 10.10
CA VAL A 110 12.85 -14.10 9.56
C VAL A 110 12.36 -12.65 9.34
N GLU A 111 11.80 -12.36 8.17
CA GLU A 111 11.04 -11.14 7.90
C GLU A 111 9.53 -11.41 8.06
N PRO A 112 8.70 -10.38 8.32
CA PRO A 112 7.24 -10.53 8.39
C PRO A 112 6.64 -11.24 7.17
N MET A 113 5.76 -12.21 7.41
CA MET A 113 5.20 -13.14 6.42
C MET A 113 4.39 -12.40 5.33
N ILE A 114 4.34 -12.98 4.12
CA ILE A 114 3.31 -12.66 3.12
C ILE A 114 2.30 -13.79 3.16
N ALA A 115 1.04 -13.47 3.42
CA ALA A 115 -0.06 -14.42 3.37
C ALA A 115 -1.14 -13.90 2.41
N ASP A 116 -1.38 -14.64 1.34
CA ASP A 116 -2.43 -14.39 0.38
C ASP A 116 -3.42 -15.56 0.41
N VAL A 117 -4.50 -15.37 1.17
CA VAL A 117 -5.56 -16.35 1.38
C VAL A 117 -6.91 -15.84 0.87
N ALA A 118 -6.90 -14.84 -0.02
CA ALA A 118 -8.12 -14.29 -0.59
C ALA A 118 -8.89 -15.31 -1.45
N ASN A 119 -8.20 -16.27 -2.07
CA ASN A 119 -8.84 -17.31 -2.88
C ASN A 119 -9.31 -18.53 -2.06
N ALA A 120 -9.10 -18.53 -0.74
CA ALA A 120 -9.52 -19.63 0.12
C ALA A 120 -10.93 -19.35 0.68
N PRO A 121 -11.84 -20.35 0.69
CA PRO A 121 -13.16 -20.16 1.28
C PRO A 121 -13.02 -19.85 2.77
N MET A 122 -13.56 -18.71 3.19
CA MET A 122 -13.38 -18.19 4.55
C MET A 122 -14.49 -18.71 5.48
N GLU A 123 -14.56 -20.03 5.62
CA GLU A 123 -15.48 -20.72 6.52
C GLU A 123 -15.06 -20.59 7.99
N SER A 124 -15.90 -21.09 8.91
CA SER A 124 -15.69 -21.02 10.37
C SER A 124 -14.28 -21.46 10.84
N GLU A 125 -13.74 -22.58 10.34
CA GLU A 125 -12.41 -23.07 10.72
C GLU A 125 -11.28 -22.15 10.22
N ALA A 126 -11.43 -21.61 9.01
CA ALA A 126 -10.47 -20.68 8.41
C ALA A 126 -10.42 -19.36 9.19
N ILE A 127 -11.59 -18.80 9.54
CA ILE A 127 -11.70 -17.59 10.37
C ILE A 127 -11.00 -17.80 11.72
N GLN A 128 -11.30 -18.89 12.42
CA GLN A 128 -10.67 -19.19 13.72
C GLN A 128 -9.15 -19.35 13.61
N THR A 129 -8.68 -19.87 12.48
CA THR A 129 -7.26 -20.04 12.22
C THR A 129 -6.57 -18.69 12.01
N VAL A 130 -7.15 -17.80 11.22
CA VAL A 130 -6.65 -16.43 11.03
C VAL A 130 -6.67 -15.69 12.36
N GLU A 131 -7.79 -15.72 13.10
CA GLU A 131 -7.91 -15.10 14.42
C GLU A 131 -6.80 -15.57 15.38
N ARG A 132 -6.58 -16.88 15.49
CA ARG A 132 -5.55 -17.45 16.36
C ARG A 132 -4.15 -16.98 15.99
N VAL A 133 -3.84 -16.91 14.69
CA VAL A 133 -2.55 -16.43 14.20
C VAL A 133 -2.35 -14.95 14.54
N LEU A 134 -3.40 -14.13 14.42
CA LEU A 134 -3.36 -12.73 14.82
C LEU A 134 -3.23 -12.55 16.34
N GLU A 135 -3.89 -13.39 17.13
CA GLU A 135 -3.78 -13.43 18.59
C GLU A 135 -2.39 -13.83 19.08
N GLN A 136 -1.67 -14.65 18.30
CA GLN A 136 -0.28 -15.01 18.56
C GLN A 136 0.71 -13.89 18.21
N ASN A 137 0.23 -12.72 17.78
CA ASN A 137 1.05 -11.57 17.38
C ASN A 137 2.05 -11.95 16.27
N VAL A 138 1.57 -12.67 15.26
CA VAL A 138 2.29 -12.93 14.01
C VAL A 138 2.26 -11.66 13.15
N TRP A 139 3.38 -11.33 12.52
CA TRP A 139 3.55 -10.10 11.74
C TRP A 139 3.58 -10.40 10.26
N PHE A 140 2.93 -9.54 9.48
CA PHE A 140 2.80 -9.68 8.05
C PHE A 140 3.34 -8.45 7.31
N SER A 141 4.17 -8.69 6.30
CA SER A 141 4.49 -7.65 5.33
C SER A 141 3.31 -7.40 4.38
N ARG A 142 2.53 -8.45 4.07
CA ARG A 142 1.25 -8.36 3.37
C ARG A 142 0.30 -9.46 3.83
N LEU A 143 -0.94 -9.11 4.14
CA LEU A 143 -2.05 -10.04 4.36
C LEU A 143 -3.16 -9.73 3.36
N SER A 144 -3.58 -10.71 2.56
CA SER A 144 -4.72 -10.61 1.66
C SER A 144 -5.85 -11.53 2.14
N LEU A 145 -7.05 -10.99 2.32
CA LEU A 145 -8.24 -11.72 2.76
C LEU A 145 -9.42 -11.43 1.82
N TYR A 146 -10.35 -12.39 1.73
CA TYR A 146 -11.67 -12.20 1.15
C TYR A 146 -12.69 -12.31 2.30
N PRO A 147 -13.25 -11.18 2.79
CA PRO A 147 -14.24 -11.20 3.85
C PRO A 147 -15.50 -11.98 3.40
N PRO A 148 -15.91 -13.02 4.14
CA PRO A 148 -17.06 -13.84 3.75
C PRO A 148 -18.39 -13.15 4.09
N GLY A 149 -19.41 -13.40 3.27
CA GLY A 149 -20.80 -13.14 3.64
C GLY A 149 -21.27 -14.03 4.79
N ARG A 150 -22.23 -13.59 5.61
CA ARG A 150 -22.68 -14.34 6.80
C ARG A 150 -23.11 -15.78 6.49
N LEU A 151 -23.84 -16.00 5.39
CA LEU A 151 -24.31 -17.33 4.99
C LEU A 151 -23.17 -18.29 4.64
N GLN A 152 -22.01 -17.77 4.23
CA GLN A 152 -20.81 -18.57 3.98
C GLN A 152 -20.12 -19.01 5.29
N ILE A 153 -20.31 -18.25 6.37
CA ILE A 153 -19.70 -18.53 7.67
C ILE A 153 -20.50 -19.59 8.44
N SER A 154 -21.82 -19.38 8.56
CA SER A 154 -22.71 -20.24 9.34
C SER A 154 -24.16 -20.02 8.96
N ALA A 155 -24.96 -21.09 9.01
CA ALA A 155 -26.42 -21.00 8.90
C ALA A 155 -27.07 -20.29 10.11
N ASP A 156 -26.39 -20.27 11.27
CA ASP A 156 -26.81 -19.45 12.41
C ASP A 156 -26.27 -18.03 12.23
N GLU A 157 -27.17 -17.10 11.87
CA GLU A 157 -26.83 -15.69 11.65
C GLU A 157 -26.15 -15.04 12.86
N THR A 158 -26.52 -15.43 14.08
CA THR A 158 -25.91 -14.88 15.31
C THR A 158 -24.47 -15.31 15.43
N ASN A 159 -24.20 -16.59 15.16
CA ASN A 159 -22.84 -17.12 15.16
C ASN A 159 -22.03 -16.50 14.01
N ALA A 160 -22.60 -16.37 12.81
CA ALA A 160 -21.96 -15.74 11.67
C ALA A 160 -21.59 -14.28 11.94
N ALA A 161 -22.52 -13.47 12.48
CA ALA A 161 -22.26 -12.08 12.86
C ALA A 161 -21.16 -11.97 13.93
N SER A 162 -21.18 -12.86 14.93
CA SER A 162 -20.17 -12.90 15.97
C SER A 162 -18.78 -13.20 15.41
N MET A 163 -18.67 -14.22 14.54
CA MET A 163 -17.39 -14.62 13.92
C MET A 163 -16.85 -13.57 12.95
N PHE A 164 -17.70 -13.02 12.08
CA PHE A 164 -17.31 -11.94 11.18
C PHE A 164 -16.75 -10.75 11.96
N GLY A 165 -17.46 -10.32 13.01
CA GLY A 165 -17.04 -9.15 13.76
C GLY A 165 -15.81 -9.38 14.63
N LYS A 166 -15.61 -10.59 15.15
CA LYS A 166 -14.34 -10.96 15.79
C LYS A 166 -13.18 -10.87 14.81
N LEU A 167 -13.32 -11.42 13.60
CA LEU A 167 -12.31 -11.33 12.55
C LEU A 167 -11.97 -9.88 12.21
N MET A 168 -12.97 -9.05 11.88
CA MET A 168 -12.74 -7.65 11.51
C MET A 168 -12.10 -6.85 12.64
N ARG A 169 -12.54 -7.08 13.88
CA ARG A 169 -11.93 -6.45 15.06
C ARG A 169 -10.48 -6.87 15.27
N ARG A 170 -10.10 -8.10 14.94
CA ARG A 170 -8.70 -8.58 15.03
C ARG A 170 -7.84 -8.03 13.90
N VAL A 171 -8.37 -8.01 12.68
CA VAL A 171 -7.67 -7.46 11.50
C VAL A 171 -7.43 -5.96 11.66
N PHE A 172 -8.43 -5.22 12.15
CA PHE A 172 -8.37 -3.78 12.41
C PHE A 172 -8.29 -3.48 13.92
N ASP A 173 -7.44 -4.20 14.67
CA ASP A 173 -7.31 -4.00 16.10
C ASP A 173 -6.96 -2.53 16.42
N SER A 174 -7.63 -1.98 17.43
CA SER A 174 -7.43 -0.61 17.90
C SER A 174 -6.22 -0.48 18.82
N THR A 175 -5.58 -1.59 19.19
CA THR A 175 -4.38 -1.59 20.00
C THR A 175 -3.15 -1.89 19.15
N ARG A 176 -2.11 -1.04 19.30
CA ARG A 176 -0.80 -1.31 18.67
C ARG A 176 -0.15 -2.50 19.36
N GLN A 177 0.10 -3.57 18.60
CA GLN A 177 0.87 -4.70 19.11
C GLN A 177 2.35 -4.33 19.17
N SER A 178 3.02 -4.63 20.30
CA SER A 178 4.46 -4.39 20.46
C SER A 178 5.26 -5.45 19.71
N LEU A 179 6.31 -5.02 19.00
CA LEU A 179 7.28 -5.93 18.37
C LEU A 179 7.99 -6.81 19.41
N GLU A 180 8.13 -6.33 20.65
CA GLU A 180 8.75 -7.11 21.73
C GLU A 180 7.94 -8.37 22.10
N LEU A 181 6.64 -8.32 21.86
CA LEU A 181 5.70 -9.42 22.10
C LEU A 181 5.43 -10.23 20.84
N ALA A 182 6.15 -9.97 19.74
CA ALA A 182 5.92 -10.63 18.46
C ALA A 182 6.20 -12.13 18.54
N ASN A 183 5.52 -12.90 17.68
CA ASN A 183 5.65 -14.35 17.62
C ASN A 183 7.10 -14.82 17.36
N ALA A 184 7.89 -14.02 16.62
CA ALA A 184 9.29 -14.27 16.35
C ALA A 184 10.14 -12.98 16.36
N ASN A 185 11.46 -13.13 16.35
CA ASN A 185 12.40 -12.01 16.21
C ASN A 185 12.47 -11.59 14.74
N TYR A 186 11.53 -10.75 14.31
CA TYR A 186 11.47 -10.28 12.94
C TYR A 186 12.57 -9.25 12.63
N ARG A 187 13.29 -9.45 11.53
CA ARG A 187 14.10 -8.39 10.94
C ARG A 187 13.20 -7.49 10.11
N LEU A 188 13.31 -6.19 10.38
CA LEU A 188 12.58 -5.15 9.68
C LEU A 188 13.56 -4.40 8.77
N ARG A 189 13.07 -3.96 7.62
CA ARG A 189 13.87 -3.14 6.71
C ARG A 189 14.04 -1.73 7.28
N ALA A 190 15.19 -1.10 7.04
CA ALA A 190 15.56 0.18 7.65
C ALA A 190 14.60 1.34 7.31
N ASP A 191 13.90 1.26 6.17
CA ASP A 191 12.82 2.15 5.71
C ASP A 191 11.50 1.96 6.47
N GLN A 192 11.33 0.85 7.19
CA GLN A 192 10.11 0.50 7.93
C GLN A 192 10.22 0.70 9.44
N ALA A 193 11.41 1.01 9.96
CA ALA A 193 11.72 0.95 11.39
C ALA A 193 11.01 2.01 12.27
N SER A 194 10.52 3.12 11.71
CA SER A 194 9.96 4.24 12.49
C SER A 194 8.43 4.20 12.69
N VAL A 195 7.69 3.35 11.96
CA VAL A 195 6.22 3.26 12.04
C VAL A 195 5.78 1.80 11.92
N LEU A 196 6.20 0.99 12.88
CA LEU A 196 5.93 -0.44 12.88
C LEU A 196 4.47 -0.74 13.15
N ARG A 197 3.90 -1.62 12.31
CA ARG A 197 2.52 -2.06 12.33
C ARG A 197 2.50 -3.55 12.06
N GLN A 198 1.55 -4.26 12.67
CA GLN A 198 1.42 -5.72 12.51
C GLN A 198 1.25 -6.12 11.04
N PHE A 199 0.58 -5.25 10.26
CA PHE A 199 0.42 -5.38 8.82
C PHE A 199 1.15 -4.25 8.09
N GLY A 200 2.16 -4.61 7.29
CA GLY A 200 2.79 -3.68 6.35
C GLY A 200 1.79 -3.22 5.28
N LYS A 201 1.05 -4.17 4.71
CA LYS A 201 -0.06 -3.96 3.79
C LYS A 201 -1.20 -4.94 4.08
N LEU A 202 -2.43 -4.45 4.16
CA LEU A 202 -3.63 -5.27 4.22
C LEU A 202 -4.40 -5.11 2.90
N THR A 203 -4.72 -6.22 2.25
CA THR A 203 -5.58 -6.24 1.05
C THR A 203 -6.87 -6.97 1.41
N LEU A 204 -8.01 -6.33 1.19
CA LEU A 204 -9.33 -6.95 1.30
C LEU A 204 -9.96 -7.00 -0.09
N THR A 205 -10.36 -8.19 -0.51
CA THR A 205 -11.17 -8.38 -1.72
C THR A 205 -12.64 -8.35 -1.34
N LEU A 206 -13.34 -7.31 -1.78
CA LEU A 206 -14.74 -7.05 -1.46
C LEU A 206 -15.56 -7.26 -2.73
N GLU A 207 -16.36 -8.32 -2.74
CA GLU A 207 -17.40 -8.49 -3.75
C GLU A 207 -18.63 -7.73 -3.27
N CYS A 208 -18.87 -6.58 -3.89
CA CYS A 208 -19.76 -5.56 -3.40
C CYS A 208 -21.18 -5.76 -3.96
N ASP A 209 -21.71 -6.94 -3.70
CA ASP A 209 -23.06 -7.38 -4.04
C ASP A 209 -23.82 -7.68 -2.75
N ASP A 210 -25.07 -7.23 -2.64
CA ASP A 210 -25.96 -7.52 -1.50
C ASP A 210 -26.15 -9.06 -1.32
N GLU A 211 -25.91 -9.88 -2.37
CA GLU A 211 -25.93 -11.35 -2.29
C GLU A 211 -24.67 -11.95 -1.64
N VAL A 212 -23.53 -11.26 -1.67
CA VAL A 212 -22.21 -11.79 -1.24
C VAL A 212 -21.68 -11.10 0.01
N LEU A 213 -21.60 -9.76 0.02
CA LEU A 213 -21.25 -8.97 1.19
C LEU A 213 -22.39 -7.98 1.50
N GLY A 214 -23.29 -8.40 2.37
CA GLY A 214 -24.42 -7.58 2.80
C GLY A 214 -23.99 -6.27 3.45
N ARG A 215 -24.90 -5.28 3.43
CA ARG A 215 -24.68 -3.95 4.03
C ARG A 215 -24.18 -4.06 5.46
N SER A 216 -24.82 -4.87 6.30
CA SER A 216 -24.47 -4.96 7.72
C SER A 216 -23.04 -5.42 7.99
N GLU A 217 -22.50 -6.27 7.13
CA GLU A 217 -21.13 -6.78 7.16
C GLU A 217 -20.15 -5.68 6.73
N PHE A 218 -20.51 -4.91 5.71
CA PHE A 218 -19.75 -3.73 5.29
C PHE A 218 -19.70 -2.67 6.39
N GLU A 219 -20.84 -2.33 7.00
CA GLU A 219 -20.92 -1.41 8.15
C GLU A 219 -20.06 -1.90 9.33
N ALA A 220 -20.13 -3.19 9.62
CA ALA A 220 -19.38 -3.85 10.67
C ALA A 220 -17.86 -3.76 10.44
N MET A 221 -17.41 -4.02 9.22
CA MET A 221 -16.01 -3.83 8.83
C MET A 221 -15.59 -2.36 8.92
N CYS A 222 -16.36 -1.44 8.34
CA CYS A 222 -16.10 -0.01 8.38
C CYS A 222 -15.98 0.52 9.82
N SER A 223 -16.83 0.05 10.74
CA SER A 223 -16.75 0.42 12.16
C SER A 223 -15.41 0.01 12.82
N ALA A 224 -14.78 -1.06 12.35
CA ALA A 224 -13.46 -1.48 12.81
C ALA A 224 -12.34 -0.65 12.16
N MET A 225 -12.45 -0.35 10.86
CA MET A 225 -11.46 0.42 10.11
C MET A 225 -11.21 1.82 10.70
N VAL A 226 -12.26 2.46 11.23
CA VAL A 226 -12.18 3.81 11.84
C VAL A 226 -11.13 3.90 12.94
N VAL A 227 -10.91 2.80 13.65
CA VAL A 227 -10.07 2.74 14.85
C VAL A 227 -8.82 1.88 14.63
N ALA A 228 -8.50 1.54 13.38
CA ALA A 228 -7.44 0.59 13.03
C ALA A 228 -6.04 1.11 13.41
N GLN A 229 -5.33 0.39 14.29
CA GLN A 229 -3.95 0.70 14.69
C GLN A 229 -2.93 -0.36 14.24
N THR A 230 -3.39 -1.41 13.56
CA THR A 230 -2.56 -2.54 13.10
C THR A 230 -2.06 -2.39 11.68
N THR A 231 -2.62 -1.47 10.89
CA THR A 231 -2.41 -1.36 9.43
C THR A 231 -1.93 0.04 9.05
N LYS A 232 -0.90 0.09 8.19
CA LYS A 232 -0.41 1.35 7.57
C LYS A 232 -0.94 1.55 6.15
N ALA A 233 -0.90 0.50 5.33
CA ALA A 233 -1.36 0.53 3.94
C ALA A 233 -2.55 -0.42 3.76
N LEU A 234 -3.65 0.11 3.24
CA LEU A 234 -4.88 -0.62 2.99
C LEU A 234 -5.18 -0.64 1.49
N THR A 235 -5.50 -1.81 0.95
CA THR A 235 -6.07 -1.98 -0.39
C THR A 235 -7.45 -2.60 -0.26
N LEU A 236 -8.46 -1.95 -0.85
CA LEU A 236 -9.81 -2.46 -1.00
C LEU A 236 -10.02 -2.74 -2.49
N LEU A 237 -10.19 -4.00 -2.87
CA LEU A 237 -10.65 -4.37 -4.21
C LEU A 237 -12.18 -4.32 -4.16
N LEU A 238 -12.78 -3.31 -4.78
CA LEU A 238 -14.19 -3.02 -4.74
C LEU A 238 -14.86 -3.56 -6.01
N GLU A 239 -15.11 -4.87 -6.09
CA GLU A 239 -15.83 -5.46 -7.21
C GLU A 239 -17.33 -5.08 -7.10
N VAL A 240 -17.66 -3.85 -7.47
CA VAL A 240 -19.02 -3.28 -7.43
C VAL A 240 -19.68 -3.44 -8.80
N ASP A 241 -20.89 -4.00 -8.82
CA ASP A 241 -21.74 -3.98 -10.02
C ASP A 241 -22.09 -2.51 -10.36
N PRO A 242 -21.73 -2.01 -11.56
CA PRO A 242 -21.92 -0.60 -11.94
C PRO A 242 -23.40 -0.14 -12.01
N VAL A 243 -24.38 -1.06 -11.96
CA VAL A 243 -25.79 -0.76 -12.25
C VAL A 243 -26.61 -0.31 -11.02
N ASP A 244 -26.24 -0.67 -9.78
CA ASP A 244 -27.04 -0.34 -8.59
C ASP A 244 -26.67 1.00 -7.93
N GLN A 245 -27.47 2.02 -8.20
CA GLN A 245 -27.29 3.38 -7.66
C GLN A 245 -27.50 3.48 -6.14
N GLY A 246 -28.41 2.68 -5.57
CA GLY A 246 -28.73 2.75 -4.15
C GLY A 246 -27.64 2.11 -3.29
N VAL A 247 -27.01 1.05 -3.81
CA VAL A 247 -25.86 0.38 -3.20
C VAL A 247 -24.65 1.31 -3.26
N SER A 248 -24.29 1.88 -4.41
CA SER A 248 -23.12 2.77 -4.55
C SER A 248 -23.07 3.91 -3.50
N GLY A 249 -24.16 4.66 -3.33
CA GLY A 249 -24.18 5.79 -2.39
C GLY A 249 -23.96 5.39 -0.93
N HIS A 250 -24.49 4.23 -0.52
CA HIS A 250 -24.29 3.68 0.83
C HIS A 250 -22.82 3.35 1.10
N TRP A 251 -22.13 2.79 0.11
CA TRP A 251 -20.73 2.40 0.22
C TRP A 251 -19.82 3.62 0.34
N TRP A 252 -20.00 4.61 -0.54
CA TRP A 252 -19.25 5.87 -0.47
C TRP A 252 -19.50 6.62 0.84
N LYS A 253 -20.73 6.61 1.36
CA LYS A 253 -21.07 7.18 2.68
C LYS A 253 -20.24 6.55 3.81
N TRP A 254 -20.16 5.22 3.84
CA TRP A 254 -19.42 4.49 4.86
C TRP A 254 -17.90 4.56 4.68
N LEU A 255 -17.40 4.58 3.45
CA LEU A 255 -15.98 4.83 3.17
C LEU A 255 -15.56 6.24 3.61
N ALA A 256 -16.40 7.25 3.41
CA ALA A 256 -16.16 8.61 3.92
C ALA A 256 -15.98 8.59 5.45
N TYR A 257 -16.90 7.93 6.15
CA TYR A 257 -16.83 7.79 7.61
C TYR A 257 -15.58 7.01 8.05
N ALA A 258 -15.31 5.87 7.42
CA ALA A 258 -14.31 4.89 7.85
C ALA A 258 -12.87 5.25 7.53
N LEU A 259 -12.65 6.12 6.53
CA LEU A 259 -11.31 6.44 6.03
C LEU A 259 -10.94 7.93 6.13
N PHE A 260 -11.92 8.83 6.21
CA PHE A 260 -11.64 10.28 6.08
C PHE A 260 -12.29 11.17 7.16
N SER A 261 -13.19 10.63 7.99
CA SER A 261 -13.86 11.41 9.05
C SER A 261 -12.87 11.93 10.11
N ARG A 262 -13.30 12.94 10.88
CA ARG A 262 -12.52 13.51 12.01
C ARG A 262 -12.08 12.43 13.01
N ARG A 263 -12.94 11.42 13.22
CA ARG A 263 -12.68 10.29 14.11
C ARG A 263 -11.51 9.44 13.61
N VAL A 264 -11.49 9.10 12.31
CA VAL A 264 -10.40 8.31 11.70
C VAL A 264 -9.05 9.02 11.86
N ARG A 265 -9.01 10.33 11.62
CA ARG A 265 -7.78 11.14 11.74
C ARG A 265 -7.20 11.13 13.15
N SER A 266 -8.02 10.80 14.16
CA SER A 266 -7.59 10.69 15.56
C SER A 266 -7.34 9.24 15.96
N CYS A 267 -8.04 8.27 15.38
CA CYS A 267 -8.10 6.90 15.87
C CYS A 267 -7.49 5.84 14.95
N SER A 268 -7.12 6.17 13.71
CA SER A 268 -6.56 5.23 12.73
C SER A 268 -5.10 5.52 12.39
N SER A 269 -4.36 4.49 12.00
CA SER A 269 -2.97 4.60 11.54
C SER A 269 -2.79 4.41 10.03
N ILE A 270 -3.89 4.30 9.29
CA ILE A 270 -3.88 4.12 7.84
C ILE A 270 -3.41 5.43 7.17
N THR A 271 -2.38 5.33 6.34
CA THR A 271 -1.80 6.49 5.62
C THR A 271 -1.77 6.30 4.11
N HIS A 272 -1.80 5.04 3.66
CA HIS A 272 -1.78 4.67 2.24
C HIS A 272 -3.06 3.90 1.94
N LEU A 273 -3.87 4.42 1.02
CA LEU A 273 -5.12 3.81 0.59
C LEU A 273 -5.05 3.48 -0.90
N THR A 274 -5.46 2.28 -1.26
CA THR A 274 -5.72 1.88 -2.64
C THR A 274 -7.17 1.42 -2.74
N LEU A 275 -7.95 2.11 -3.55
CA LEU A 275 -9.26 1.68 -4.00
C LEU A 275 -9.07 1.09 -5.40
N ASP A 276 -9.28 -0.21 -5.52
CA ASP A 276 -9.06 -0.97 -6.75
C ASP A 276 -10.40 -1.49 -7.28
N SER A 277 -10.49 -1.75 -8.58
CA SER A 277 -11.72 -2.17 -9.27
C SER A 277 -12.95 -1.27 -9.06
N VAL A 278 -12.80 0.03 -8.83
CA VAL A 278 -13.93 0.94 -8.62
C VAL A 278 -14.83 0.98 -9.86
N GLY A 279 -16.06 0.47 -9.76
CA GLY A 279 -17.00 0.40 -10.89
C GLY A 279 -17.76 1.70 -11.19
N ARG A 280 -17.98 2.56 -10.18
CA ARG A 280 -18.78 3.79 -10.30
C ARG A 280 -18.40 4.85 -9.27
N LEU A 281 -18.32 6.10 -9.70
CA LEU A 281 -18.20 7.30 -8.86
C LEU A 281 -18.95 8.47 -9.50
N SER A 282 -20.23 8.62 -9.19
CA SER A 282 -21.03 9.73 -9.73
C SER A 282 -20.87 11.02 -8.92
N THR A 283 -21.29 12.15 -9.50
CA THR A 283 -21.40 13.42 -8.75
C THR A 283 -22.23 13.27 -7.47
N GLN A 284 -23.33 12.51 -7.51
CA GLN A 284 -24.17 12.24 -6.34
C GLN A 284 -23.43 11.42 -5.27
N ASP A 285 -22.66 10.40 -5.68
CA ASP A 285 -21.84 9.62 -4.74
C ASP A 285 -20.81 10.50 -4.04
N ALA A 286 -20.14 11.39 -4.79
CA ALA A 286 -19.16 12.32 -4.26
C ALA A 286 -19.79 13.41 -3.35
N GLU A 287 -21.01 13.86 -3.64
CA GLU A 287 -21.77 14.75 -2.76
C GLU A 287 -22.12 14.09 -1.43
N ILE A 288 -22.60 12.83 -1.45
CA ILE A 288 -22.86 12.04 -0.24
C ILE A 288 -21.58 11.89 0.58
N PHE A 289 -20.48 11.54 -0.09
CA PHE A 289 -19.17 11.39 0.54
C PHE A 289 -18.72 12.70 1.20
N THR A 290 -18.80 13.83 0.48
CA THR A 290 -18.36 15.14 0.95
C THR A 290 -19.24 15.66 2.09
N ALA A 291 -20.55 15.45 2.00
CA ALA A 291 -21.48 15.80 3.06
C ALA A 291 -21.11 15.09 4.36
N MET A 292 -20.80 13.78 4.30
CA MET A 292 -20.40 13.00 5.48
C MET A 292 -19.16 13.54 6.19
N LEU A 293 -18.18 14.09 5.46
CA LEU A 293 -16.97 14.66 6.06
C LEU A 293 -17.23 16.00 6.77
N SER A 294 -18.28 16.70 6.35
CA SER A 294 -18.61 18.04 6.85
C SER A 294 -19.53 18.02 8.07
N LEU A 295 -20.12 16.86 8.40
CA LEU A 295 -21.01 16.70 9.55
C LEU A 295 -20.25 16.73 10.87
N ASP A 296 -20.84 17.39 11.85
CA ASP A 296 -20.33 17.38 13.23
C ASP A 296 -20.67 16.08 13.97
N HIS A 297 -21.80 15.45 13.60
CA HIS A 297 -22.34 14.23 14.21
C HIS A 297 -22.56 13.15 13.13
N PRO A 298 -21.48 12.53 12.60
CA PRO A 298 -21.58 11.61 11.48
C PRO A 298 -22.25 10.28 11.86
N GLU A 299 -22.17 9.84 13.12
CA GLU A 299 -22.75 8.58 13.57
C GLU A 299 -24.28 8.53 13.43
N GLU A 300 -24.98 9.59 13.83
CA GLU A 300 -26.42 9.79 13.66
C GLU A 300 -26.80 9.78 12.19
N ALA A 301 -26.02 10.48 11.37
CA ALA A 301 -26.27 10.62 9.95
C ALA A 301 -26.08 9.31 9.19
N LEU A 302 -25.15 8.43 9.61
CA LEU A 302 -24.98 7.09 9.03
C LEU A 302 -26.28 6.31 9.02
N PHE A 303 -27.06 6.42 10.09
CA PHE A 303 -28.31 5.67 10.29
C PHE A 303 -29.57 6.52 10.12
N SER A 304 -29.44 7.79 9.75
CA SER A 304 -30.54 8.75 9.62
C SER A 304 -31.37 8.88 10.92
N ILE A 305 -30.69 8.88 12.07
CA ILE A 305 -31.31 8.95 13.41
C ILE A 305 -31.19 10.37 13.96
N PRO A 306 -32.18 10.88 14.74
CA PRO A 306 -32.06 12.15 15.43
C PRO A 306 -30.90 12.20 16.44
N LEU A 307 -30.40 13.41 16.68
CA LEU A 307 -29.40 13.70 17.71
C LEU A 307 -29.91 13.33 19.11
N GLY A 308 -29.00 12.76 19.89
CA GLY A 308 -29.22 12.46 21.31
C GLY A 308 -29.15 13.71 22.19
N LEU A 309 -29.45 13.53 23.47
CA LEU A 309 -29.25 14.52 24.53
C LEU A 309 -27.82 14.49 25.09
N VAL A 310 -27.12 13.37 24.95
CA VAL A 310 -25.73 13.16 25.36
C VAL A 310 -24.84 13.17 24.12
N GLU A 311 -23.76 13.95 24.17
CA GLU A 311 -22.77 14.01 23.08
C GLU A 311 -22.10 12.66 22.83
N GLU A 312 -21.73 12.41 21.57
CA GLU A 312 -21.11 11.16 21.17
C GLU A 312 -19.71 11.04 21.77
N CYS A 313 -19.46 9.93 22.47
CA CYS A 313 -18.20 9.70 23.16
C CYS A 313 -17.69 8.28 22.93
N ASP A 314 -16.36 8.13 22.99
CA ASP A 314 -15.72 6.83 22.98
C ASP A 314 -15.80 6.22 24.38
N ALA A 315 -16.10 4.93 24.45
CA ALA A 315 -16.19 4.15 25.66
C ALA A 315 -15.47 2.81 25.49
N ILE A 316 -15.17 2.19 26.63
CA ILE A 316 -14.78 0.79 26.71
C ILE A 316 -16.02 -0.01 27.13
N LEU A 317 -16.43 -0.96 26.29
CA LEU A 317 -17.44 -1.96 26.62
C LEU A 317 -16.79 -3.08 27.42
N ARG A 318 -17.37 -3.40 28.58
CA ARG A 318 -16.88 -4.46 29.46
C ARG A 318 -16.91 -5.83 28.79
N GLU A 319 -16.02 -6.71 29.26
CA GLU A 319 -16.07 -8.11 28.88
C GLU A 319 -17.42 -8.73 29.29
N ARG A 320 -17.89 -9.65 28.44
CA ARG A 320 -19.16 -10.38 28.59
C ARG A 320 -20.41 -9.51 28.67
N ALA A 321 -20.32 -8.25 28.23
CA ALA A 321 -21.50 -7.41 28.06
C ALA A 321 -22.36 -7.94 26.91
N PRO A 322 -23.70 -7.97 27.06
CA PRO A 322 -24.61 -8.38 25.99
C PRO A 322 -24.66 -7.31 24.89
N ILE A 323 -24.48 -7.74 23.63
CA ILE A 323 -24.52 -6.87 22.45
C ILE A 323 -25.72 -7.25 21.59
N GLN A 324 -26.66 -6.31 21.45
CA GLN A 324 -27.79 -6.43 20.52
C GLN A 324 -27.37 -5.87 19.16
N TRP A 325 -27.45 -6.67 18.11
CA TRP A 325 -26.81 -6.37 16.82
C TRP A 325 -27.77 -6.37 15.63
N LYS A 326 -29.03 -6.81 15.81
CA LYS A 326 -30.01 -6.92 14.72
C LYS A 326 -31.20 -5.99 14.94
N PHE A 327 -31.56 -5.25 13.91
CA PHE A 327 -32.59 -4.21 13.91
C PHE A 327 -33.59 -4.41 12.77
N ASP A 328 -34.83 -3.98 12.97
CA ASP A 328 -35.84 -3.84 11.91
C ASP A 328 -35.60 -2.55 11.09
N ASP A 329 -36.35 -2.36 9.99
CA ASP A 329 -36.27 -1.15 9.15
C ASP A 329 -36.62 0.14 9.92
N ALA A 330 -37.33 0.02 11.05
CA ALA A 330 -37.64 1.13 11.95
C ALA A 330 -36.54 1.36 13.02
N GLY A 331 -35.44 0.61 12.96
CA GLY A 331 -34.30 0.72 13.88
C GLY A 331 -34.54 0.11 15.27
N ARG A 332 -35.58 -0.72 15.43
CA ARG A 332 -35.91 -1.42 16.69
C ARG A 332 -35.26 -2.80 16.72
N THR A 333 -34.82 -3.22 17.89
CA THR A 333 -34.18 -4.54 18.07
C THR A 333 -35.16 -5.68 17.82
N LEU A 334 -34.74 -6.68 17.05
CA LEU A 334 -35.53 -7.89 16.84
C LEU A 334 -35.32 -8.86 18.01
N GLY A 335 -36.33 -8.98 18.87
CA GLY A 335 -36.26 -9.75 20.13
C GLY A 335 -36.04 -11.25 19.98
N ASP A 336 -36.20 -11.80 18.78
CA ASP A 336 -35.99 -13.23 18.50
C ASP A 336 -34.51 -13.60 18.35
N TYR A 337 -33.61 -12.62 18.22
CA TYR A 337 -32.18 -12.84 18.04
C TYR A 337 -31.43 -12.79 19.37
N ARG A 338 -30.57 -13.79 19.61
CA ARG A 338 -29.75 -13.85 20.82
C ARG A 338 -28.66 -12.77 20.76
N PRO A 339 -28.48 -11.96 21.82
CA PRO A 339 -27.28 -11.16 21.98
C PRO A 339 -26.06 -12.07 22.03
N PHE A 340 -24.93 -11.62 21.49
CA PHE A 340 -23.65 -12.28 21.72
C PHE A 340 -22.81 -11.50 22.74
N GLU A 341 -21.87 -12.21 23.34
CA GLU A 341 -20.96 -11.68 24.36
C GLU A 341 -19.51 -11.78 23.86
N CYS A 342 -18.72 -10.74 24.12
CA CYS A 342 -17.29 -10.75 23.84
C CYS A 342 -16.49 -11.12 25.09
N VAL A 343 -15.57 -12.07 24.97
CA VAL A 343 -14.77 -12.54 26.12
C VAL A 343 -13.74 -11.49 26.58
N SER A 344 -13.41 -10.53 25.72
CA SER A 344 -12.49 -9.43 26.00
C SER A 344 -13.20 -8.07 25.92
N PRO A 345 -12.78 -7.08 26.72
CA PRO A 345 -13.34 -5.73 26.64
C PRO A 345 -13.09 -5.12 25.27
N ILE A 346 -14.02 -4.30 24.78
CA ILE A 346 -13.94 -3.64 23.47
C ILE A 346 -13.66 -2.16 23.69
N LYS A 347 -12.55 -1.65 23.15
CA LYS A 347 -12.18 -0.23 23.21
C LYS A 347 -12.78 0.53 22.02
N HIS A 348 -12.85 1.86 22.16
CA HIS A 348 -13.34 2.77 21.11
C HIS A 348 -14.76 2.45 20.62
N VAL A 349 -15.62 1.99 21.53
CA VAL A 349 -17.05 1.87 21.27
C VAL A 349 -17.65 3.27 21.28
N ARG A 350 -18.22 3.71 20.16
CA ARG A 350 -18.77 5.07 20.03
C ARG A 350 -20.24 5.06 20.36
N THR A 351 -20.64 5.74 21.41
CA THR A 351 -22.07 5.95 21.69
C THR A 351 -22.60 7.10 20.83
N PHE A 352 -23.85 7.00 20.40
CA PHE A 352 -24.51 8.03 19.61
C PHE A 352 -26.02 7.97 19.83
N SER A 353 -26.72 9.07 19.54
CA SER A 353 -28.17 9.22 19.76
C SER A 353 -28.62 8.77 21.16
N ASP A 354 -27.84 9.15 22.18
CA ASP A 354 -28.07 8.77 23.57
C ASP A 354 -28.97 9.82 24.26
N ASP A 355 -30.09 9.37 24.85
CA ASP A 355 -31.03 10.22 25.60
C ASP A 355 -30.61 10.49 27.06
N GLY A 356 -29.52 9.86 27.51
CA GLY A 356 -28.98 9.97 28.88
C GLY A 356 -29.79 9.24 29.96
N GLN A 357 -30.89 8.57 29.61
CA GLN A 357 -31.80 7.92 30.56
C GLN A 357 -32.02 6.43 30.27
N SER A 358 -32.05 6.05 28.99
CA SER A 358 -32.29 4.68 28.55
C SER A 358 -31.19 3.74 29.05
N GLU A 359 -31.60 2.52 29.42
CA GLU A 359 -30.69 1.43 29.81
C GLU A 359 -29.83 1.00 28.62
N TRP A 360 -30.45 0.88 27.44
CA TRP A 360 -29.80 0.51 26.20
C TRP A 360 -29.44 1.75 25.40
N VAL A 361 -28.18 1.82 24.97
CA VAL A 361 -27.62 2.97 24.23
C VAL A 361 -27.19 2.49 22.86
N ASN A 362 -27.48 3.27 21.82
CA ASN A 362 -26.97 2.97 20.48
C ASN A 362 -25.45 3.17 20.45
N ALA A 363 -24.75 2.21 19.88
CA ALA A 363 -23.30 2.23 19.81
C ALA A 363 -22.80 1.68 18.48
N LEU A 364 -21.75 2.31 17.93
CA LEU A 364 -20.91 1.70 16.92
C LEU A 364 -19.83 0.89 17.63
N VAL A 365 -19.95 -0.43 17.54
CA VAL A 365 -18.99 -1.36 18.15
C VAL A 365 -18.02 -1.82 17.05
N PRO A 366 -16.70 -1.55 17.18
CA PRO A 366 -15.71 -1.94 16.18
C PRO A 366 -15.81 -3.42 15.80
N GLY A 367 -16.04 -3.68 14.51
CA GLY A 367 -16.20 -5.01 13.94
C GLY A 367 -17.63 -5.51 13.93
N TYR A 368 -18.57 -4.87 14.63
CA TYR A 368 -19.97 -5.33 14.70
C TYR A 368 -20.96 -4.29 14.16
N GLY A 369 -20.51 -3.08 13.84
CA GLY A 369 -21.36 -2.05 13.22
C GLY A 369 -22.31 -1.43 14.24
N ARG A 370 -23.54 -1.14 13.82
CA ARG A 370 -24.59 -0.64 14.72
C ARG A 370 -24.97 -1.71 15.72
N CYS A 371 -24.97 -1.36 16.99
CA CYS A 371 -25.39 -2.21 18.09
C CYS A 371 -26.14 -1.41 19.16
N GLN A 372 -26.81 -2.11 20.07
CA GLN A 372 -27.26 -1.59 21.35
C GLN A 372 -26.54 -2.33 22.48
N VAL A 373 -26.07 -1.56 23.45
CA VAL A 373 -25.34 -2.05 24.62
C VAL A 373 -25.90 -1.39 25.88
N LYS A 374 -25.76 -2.06 27.03
CA LYS A 374 -26.21 -1.49 28.29
C LYS A 374 -25.28 -0.37 28.74
N ARG A 375 -25.86 0.76 29.16
CA ARG A 375 -25.12 1.89 29.76
C ARG A 375 -24.25 1.47 30.93
N SER A 376 -24.73 0.55 31.77
CA SER A 376 -24.00 0.06 32.94
C SER A 376 -22.71 -0.69 32.59
N ASP A 377 -22.59 -1.17 31.35
CA ASP A 377 -21.47 -1.95 30.84
C ASP A 377 -20.47 -1.09 30.06
N LEU A 378 -20.74 0.20 29.92
CA LEU A 378 -19.85 1.18 29.33
C LEU A 378 -19.01 1.85 30.41
N THR A 379 -17.73 2.03 30.10
CA THR A 379 -16.78 2.80 30.89
C THR A 379 -16.23 3.91 30.02
N PHE A 380 -16.54 5.16 30.37
CA PHE A 380 -16.08 6.33 29.66
C PHE A 380 -14.75 6.77 30.29
N ASP A 381 -13.68 6.71 29.50
CA ASP A 381 -12.39 7.24 29.93
C ASP A 381 -12.41 8.77 29.78
N CYS A 382 -12.68 9.49 30.88
CA CYS A 382 -12.64 10.96 30.87
C CYS A 382 -11.21 11.54 30.84
N ASP A 383 -10.16 10.73 31.06
CA ASP A 383 -8.79 11.23 31.29
C ASP A 383 -7.69 10.61 30.40
N SER A 384 -8.00 9.66 29.51
CA SER A 384 -6.98 9.11 28.62
C SER A 384 -6.83 9.97 27.36
N SER A 385 -6.14 11.10 27.53
CA SER A 385 -5.33 11.73 26.47
C SER A 385 -4.15 10.85 26.06
N ALA A 386 -4.35 9.52 25.99
CA ALA A 386 -3.51 8.65 25.19
C ALA A 386 -3.84 9.02 23.75
N VAL A 387 -3.17 10.07 23.27
CA VAL A 387 -3.19 10.49 21.88
C VAL A 387 -2.86 9.26 21.05
N CYS A 388 -3.88 8.60 20.53
CA CYS A 388 -3.73 7.82 19.33
C CYS A 388 -3.07 8.80 18.36
N LEU A 389 -1.81 8.52 18.00
CA LEU A 389 -1.12 9.25 16.94
C LEU A 389 -1.85 8.87 15.66
N GLY A 390 -3.02 9.48 15.48
CA GLY A 390 -3.85 9.33 14.32
C GLY A 390 -3.09 9.89 13.13
N ALA A 391 -3.28 9.23 12.00
CA ALA A 391 -2.61 9.58 10.77
C ALA A 391 -3.65 9.90 9.72
N GLU A 392 -3.38 10.94 8.93
CA GLU A 392 -4.19 11.27 7.77
C GLU A 392 -3.70 10.46 6.57
N ILE A 393 -4.61 10.17 5.64
CA ILE A 393 -4.24 9.52 4.38
C ILE A 393 -3.44 10.51 3.55
N THR A 394 -2.17 10.19 3.29
CA THR A 394 -1.27 11.02 2.48
C THR A 394 -1.02 10.42 1.09
N SER A 395 -1.31 9.14 0.91
CA SER A 395 -1.18 8.44 -0.37
C SER A 395 -2.49 7.77 -0.76
N LEU A 396 -3.02 8.13 -1.93
CA LEU A 396 -4.25 7.59 -2.48
C LEU A 396 -4.01 7.04 -3.88
N SER A 397 -4.46 5.81 -4.13
CA SER A 397 -4.53 5.22 -5.46
C SER A 397 -5.96 4.80 -5.75
N ILE A 398 -6.50 5.20 -6.90
CA ILE A 398 -7.82 4.80 -7.36
C ILE A 398 -7.66 4.12 -8.73
N ARG A 399 -8.12 2.87 -8.85
CA ARG A 399 -8.24 2.17 -10.13
C ARG A 399 -9.70 1.93 -10.43
N PHE A 400 -10.17 2.47 -11.53
CA PHE A 400 -11.49 2.25 -12.09
C PHE A 400 -11.48 1.00 -12.99
N THR A 401 -12.63 0.33 -13.09
CA THR A 401 -12.78 -0.78 -14.03
C THR A 401 -12.84 -0.28 -15.47
N LEU A 402 -12.49 -1.13 -16.44
CA LEU A 402 -12.60 -0.81 -17.86
C LEU A 402 -14.05 -0.51 -18.29
N ASP A 403 -15.02 -1.08 -17.58
CA ASP A 403 -16.45 -0.95 -17.84
C ASP A 403 -17.09 0.18 -16.99
N SER A 404 -16.29 1.00 -16.31
CA SER A 404 -16.80 2.12 -15.52
C SER A 404 -17.39 3.21 -16.42
N GLU A 405 -18.72 3.27 -16.49
CA GLU A 405 -19.44 4.26 -17.33
C GLU A 405 -19.61 5.63 -16.66
N ILE A 406 -19.56 5.70 -15.32
CA ILE A 406 -19.90 6.92 -14.55
C ILE A 406 -18.81 7.19 -13.52
N VAL A 407 -18.07 8.28 -13.76
CA VAL A 407 -16.86 8.64 -12.98
C VAL A 407 -16.74 10.17 -12.77
N ASP A 408 -17.81 10.92 -13.07
CA ASP A 408 -17.91 12.39 -13.03
C ASP A 408 -17.81 13.01 -11.63
N GLY A 409 -17.88 12.21 -10.57
CA GLY A 409 -17.72 12.66 -9.18
C GLY A 409 -16.26 12.81 -8.71
N LEU A 410 -15.26 12.42 -9.52
CA LEU A 410 -13.85 12.46 -9.14
C LEU A 410 -13.38 13.87 -8.71
N PRO A 411 -13.69 14.97 -9.43
CA PRO A 411 -13.26 16.32 -9.02
C PRO A 411 -13.76 16.71 -7.62
N GLN A 412 -15.01 16.38 -7.28
CA GLN A 412 -15.63 16.66 -5.99
C GLN A 412 -14.99 15.82 -4.88
N LEU A 413 -14.70 14.54 -5.16
CA LEU A 413 -13.96 13.69 -4.24
C LEU A 413 -12.58 14.29 -3.93
N MET A 414 -11.88 14.76 -4.96
CA MET A 414 -10.55 15.38 -4.81
C MET A 414 -10.61 16.70 -4.06
N ALA A 415 -11.66 17.50 -4.26
CA ALA A 415 -11.89 18.70 -3.45
C ALA A 415 -12.07 18.38 -1.96
N ALA A 416 -12.68 17.23 -1.64
CA ALA A 416 -12.92 16.80 -0.26
C ALA A 416 -11.67 16.26 0.45
N VAL A 417 -10.82 15.48 -0.24
CA VAL A 417 -9.69 14.77 0.41
C VAL A 417 -8.30 15.21 -0.03
N GLY A 418 -8.19 15.94 -1.15
CA GLY A 418 -6.94 16.23 -1.83
C GLY A 418 -5.93 17.05 -1.02
N SER A 419 -6.41 17.88 -0.09
CA SER A 419 -5.56 18.75 0.74
C SER A 419 -4.50 18.00 1.57
N SER A 420 -4.78 16.75 1.93
CA SER A 420 -3.91 15.89 2.74
C SER A 420 -2.90 15.08 1.91
N LEU A 421 -3.11 14.99 0.59
CA LEU A 421 -2.39 14.05 -0.26
C LEU A 421 -1.01 14.59 -0.68
N THR A 422 0.01 13.76 -0.50
CA THR A 422 1.36 13.95 -1.04
C THR A 422 1.62 13.07 -2.26
N SER A 423 0.87 11.97 -2.41
CA SER A 423 0.99 11.05 -3.55
C SER A 423 -0.40 10.63 -4.04
N LEU A 424 -0.64 10.72 -5.34
CA LEU A 424 -1.90 10.34 -5.98
C LEU A 424 -1.62 9.45 -7.18
N SER A 425 -2.34 8.34 -7.29
CA SER A 425 -2.35 7.49 -8.49
C SER A 425 -3.77 7.30 -8.99
N LEU A 426 -4.01 7.55 -10.28
CA LEU A 426 -5.30 7.39 -10.92
C LEU A 426 -5.14 6.45 -12.11
N ASP A 427 -5.98 5.43 -12.18
CA ASP A 427 -5.95 4.41 -13.22
C ASP A 427 -7.38 4.22 -13.74
N GLY A 428 -7.64 4.53 -15.01
CA GLY A 428 -9.00 4.46 -15.57
C GLY A 428 -9.25 5.35 -16.79
N PRO A 429 -10.52 5.48 -17.22
CA PRO A 429 -10.92 6.34 -18.33
C PRO A 429 -10.56 7.79 -18.05
N ARG A 430 -9.86 8.42 -19.02
CA ARG A 430 -9.28 9.76 -18.84
C ARG A 430 -10.17 10.91 -19.29
N GLU A 431 -11.36 10.62 -19.83
CA GLU A 431 -12.30 11.64 -20.33
C GLU A 431 -12.69 12.67 -19.24
N LEU A 432 -12.44 12.31 -17.98
CA LEU A 432 -12.86 13.05 -16.78
C LEU A 432 -11.78 13.81 -16.06
N LEU A 433 -10.50 13.66 -16.47
CA LEU A 433 -9.49 14.64 -16.08
C LEU A 433 -9.77 15.98 -16.75
N GLY A 434 -10.63 16.01 -17.78
CA GLY A 434 -10.82 17.15 -18.66
C GLY A 434 -9.51 17.56 -19.31
N ASP A 435 -9.51 18.72 -19.97
CA ASP A 435 -8.23 19.29 -20.40
C ASP A 435 -7.40 19.72 -19.18
N ALA A 436 -8.03 20.12 -18.06
CA ALA A 436 -7.35 20.70 -16.89
C ALA A 436 -7.36 19.79 -15.65
N LEU A 437 -6.17 19.42 -15.16
CA LEU A 437 -6.05 18.64 -13.92
C LEU A 437 -6.54 19.42 -12.69
N PHE A 438 -7.23 18.73 -11.76
CA PHE A 438 -7.72 19.26 -10.48
C PHE A 438 -6.61 19.50 -9.43
N LEU A 439 -5.38 19.84 -9.84
CA LEU A 439 -4.23 20.05 -8.95
C LEU A 439 -4.47 21.13 -7.88
N GLY A 440 -5.37 22.08 -8.13
CA GLY A 440 -5.80 23.07 -7.14
C GLY A 440 -6.42 22.46 -5.87
N CYS A 441 -6.98 21.25 -5.97
CA CYS A 441 -7.53 20.52 -4.82
C CYS A 441 -6.46 19.79 -4.00
N CYS A 442 -5.26 19.60 -4.55
CA CYS A 442 -4.19 18.79 -3.98
C CYS A 442 -2.91 19.62 -3.75
N PRO A 443 -2.91 20.69 -2.93
CA PRO A 443 -1.80 21.63 -2.78
C PRO A 443 -0.48 21.00 -2.29
N ASN A 444 -0.54 19.89 -1.56
CA ASN A 444 0.63 19.21 -0.98
C ASN A 444 1.19 18.08 -1.86
N LEU A 445 0.67 17.93 -3.08
CA LEU A 445 1.04 16.83 -3.96
C LEU A 445 2.52 16.92 -4.37
N LEU A 446 3.24 15.82 -4.21
CA LEU A 446 4.64 15.63 -4.60
C LEU A 446 4.75 14.76 -5.84
N GLU A 447 3.91 13.74 -5.93
CA GLU A 447 3.91 12.75 -7.00
C GLU A 447 2.49 12.48 -7.50
N LEU A 448 2.32 12.46 -8.82
CA LEU A 448 1.09 12.08 -9.49
C LEU A 448 1.38 11.02 -10.54
N SER A 449 0.75 9.86 -10.40
CA SER A 449 0.76 8.80 -11.40
C SER A 449 -0.60 8.78 -12.11
N LEU A 450 -0.60 8.91 -13.42
CA LEU A 450 -1.80 8.76 -14.24
C LEU A 450 -1.60 7.53 -15.12
N ARG A 451 -2.56 6.61 -15.09
CA ARG A 451 -2.65 5.45 -15.97
C ARG A 451 -3.98 5.52 -16.70
N GLY A 452 -3.94 5.41 -18.01
CA GLY A 452 -5.14 5.35 -18.82
C GLY A 452 -4.89 4.54 -20.07
N TYR A 453 -5.90 4.50 -20.94
CA TYR A 453 -5.92 3.59 -22.08
C TYR A 453 -4.77 3.79 -23.07
N MET A 454 -4.35 5.05 -23.29
CA MET A 454 -3.37 5.39 -24.32
C MET A 454 -2.00 5.76 -23.74
N VAL A 455 -1.94 6.20 -22.49
CA VAL A 455 -0.70 6.71 -21.88
C VAL A 455 -0.68 6.39 -20.39
N GLU A 456 0.50 6.07 -19.87
CA GLU A 456 0.88 6.04 -18.47
C GLU A 456 1.94 7.13 -18.27
N THR A 457 1.73 7.97 -17.26
CA THR A 457 2.59 9.11 -16.95
C THR A 457 2.86 9.20 -15.47
N GLN A 458 4.07 9.63 -15.12
CA GLN A 458 4.43 10.00 -13.76
C GLN A 458 4.93 11.44 -13.74
N LEU A 459 4.26 12.27 -12.96
CA LEU A 459 4.58 13.67 -12.73
C LEU A 459 5.16 13.83 -11.32
N ASN A 460 6.16 14.70 -11.20
CA ASN A 460 6.82 15.03 -9.95
C ASN A 460 6.84 16.55 -9.74
N PHE A 461 6.40 16.98 -8.56
CA PHE A 461 6.19 18.37 -8.20
C PHE A 461 7.16 18.88 -7.11
N HIS A 462 8.20 18.13 -6.77
CA HIS A 462 9.14 18.52 -5.71
C HIS A 462 9.80 19.88 -5.96
N GLU A 463 10.09 20.22 -7.23
CA GLU A 463 10.67 21.52 -7.60
C GLU A 463 9.68 22.69 -7.37
N TYR A 464 8.39 22.47 -7.66
CA TYR A 464 7.34 23.45 -7.38
C TYR A 464 7.18 23.68 -5.87
N GLN A 465 7.16 22.61 -5.09
CA GLN A 465 7.10 22.69 -3.63
C GLN A 465 8.32 23.40 -3.02
N LYS A 466 9.54 23.10 -3.50
CA LYS A 466 10.77 23.77 -3.04
C LYS A 466 10.76 25.28 -3.34
N SER A 467 10.10 25.71 -4.41
CA SER A 467 10.03 27.11 -4.81
C SER A 467 8.88 27.89 -4.16
N ASN A 468 8.02 27.24 -3.35
CA ASN A 468 6.78 27.80 -2.78
C ASN A 468 5.84 28.43 -3.84
N ASN A 469 6.03 28.07 -5.11
CA ASN A 469 5.09 28.41 -6.17
C ASN A 469 4.03 27.32 -6.12
N GLY A 470 2.75 27.68 -5.97
CA GLY A 470 1.66 26.71 -5.98
C GLY A 470 1.71 25.80 -7.22
N LEU A 471 1.04 24.65 -7.15
CA LEU A 471 1.04 23.69 -8.26
C LEU A 471 0.52 24.34 -9.56
N PRO A 472 1.15 24.05 -10.70
CA PRO A 472 0.75 24.64 -11.97
C PRO A 472 -0.61 24.09 -12.43
N SER A 473 -1.33 24.88 -13.24
CA SER A 473 -2.43 24.34 -14.03
C SER A 473 -1.83 23.59 -15.22
N ILE A 474 -2.12 22.29 -15.33
CA ILE A 474 -1.68 21.46 -16.45
C ILE A 474 -2.87 21.23 -17.35
N ILE A 475 -2.77 21.74 -18.57
CA ILE A 475 -3.77 21.57 -19.61
C ILE A 475 -3.20 20.69 -20.72
N CYS A 476 -3.73 19.48 -20.91
CA CYS A 476 -3.22 18.56 -21.91
C CYS A 476 -4.27 17.53 -22.34
N ASN A 477 -4.27 17.17 -23.63
CA ASN A 477 -5.05 16.04 -24.12
C ASN A 477 -4.33 14.73 -23.78
N TRP A 478 -4.81 14.03 -22.77
CA TRP A 478 -4.23 12.78 -22.26
C TRP A 478 -4.60 11.53 -23.06
N HIS A 479 -5.43 11.67 -24.10
CA HIS A 479 -5.92 10.58 -24.94
C HIS A 479 -5.15 10.42 -26.25
N ASP A 480 -4.34 11.40 -26.61
CA ASP A 480 -3.64 11.43 -27.89
C ASP A 480 -2.15 11.67 -27.66
N VAL A 481 -1.34 10.77 -28.21
CA VAL A 481 0.12 10.80 -28.08
C VAL A 481 0.70 12.01 -28.82
N VAL A 482 0.06 12.47 -29.90
CA VAL A 482 0.57 13.57 -30.73
C VAL A 482 0.51 14.91 -29.98
N PRO A 483 -0.66 15.41 -29.50
CA PRO A 483 -0.73 16.63 -28.70
C PRO A 483 0.10 16.58 -27.43
N LEU A 484 0.17 15.42 -26.77
CA LEU A 484 1.00 15.22 -25.59
C LEU A 484 2.49 15.41 -25.93
N SER A 485 2.94 14.84 -27.04
CA SER A 485 4.33 14.99 -27.49
C SER A 485 4.62 16.44 -27.90
N THR A 486 3.70 17.12 -28.59
CA THR A 486 3.83 18.54 -28.93
C THR A 486 3.93 19.42 -27.68
N ALA A 487 3.11 19.18 -26.66
CA ALA A 487 3.18 19.92 -25.39
C ALA A 487 4.53 19.76 -24.68
N LEU A 488 5.17 18.59 -24.83
CA LEU A 488 6.48 18.28 -24.24
C LEU A 488 7.67 18.87 -25.00
N MET A 489 7.46 19.35 -26.23
CA MET A 489 8.48 20.10 -27.00
C MET A 489 8.61 21.54 -26.50
N GLU A 490 7.59 22.08 -25.84
CA GLU A 490 7.56 23.45 -25.34
C GLU A 490 8.24 23.54 -23.96
N ALA A 491 9.41 24.19 -23.91
CA ALA A 491 10.18 24.32 -22.67
C ALA A 491 9.48 25.13 -21.56
N GLU A 492 8.59 26.05 -21.95
CA GLU A 492 7.80 26.88 -21.02
C GLU A 492 6.56 26.15 -20.49
N ASN A 493 6.17 25.03 -21.11
CA ASN A 493 5.00 24.27 -20.69
C ASN A 493 5.23 23.64 -19.31
N PRO A 494 4.33 23.85 -18.33
CA PRO A 494 4.48 23.27 -17.00
C PRO A 494 4.63 21.74 -17.02
N LEU A 495 3.99 21.08 -17.99
CA LEU A 495 4.06 19.63 -18.18
C LEU A 495 5.49 19.15 -18.44
N THR A 496 6.24 19.85 -19.29
CA THR A 496 7.64 19.58 -19.60
C THR A 496 8.51 19.60 -18.34
N ARG A 497 8.19 20.46 -17.37
CA ARG A 497 8.94 20.58 -16.11
C ARG A 497 8.59 19.54 -15.06
N CYS A 498 7.37 19.01 -15.04
CA CYS A 498 6.95 18.05 -14.01
C CYS A 498 6.91 16.59 -14.49
N LEU A 499 6.71 16.32 -15.78
CA LEU A 499 6.68 14.95 -16.31
C LEU A 499 8.08 14.31 -16.19
N ARG A 500 8.13 13.10 -15.61
CA ARG A 500 9.35 12.31 -15.39
C ARG A 500 9.36 11.08 -16.29
N GLN A 501 8.23 10.37 -16.31
CA GLN A 501 8.08 9.12 -17.03
C GLN A 501 6.89 9.21 -17.97
N LEU A 502 7.09 8.74 -19.19
CA LEU A 502 6.07 8.63 -20.22
C LEU A 502 6.09 7.21 -20.79
N ARG A 503 4.93 6.59 -20.85
CA ARG A 503 4.75 5.30 -21.51
C ARG A 503 3.45 5.35 -22.28
N PRO A 504 3.48 5.54 -23.61
CA PRO A 504 2.31 5.30 -24.43
C PRO A 504 1.87 3.86 -24.22
N VAL A 505 0.73 3.68 -23.56
CA VAL A 505 0.17 2.37 -23.23
C VAL A 505 -0.40 1.80 -24.52
N SER A 506 0.29 0.81 -25.05
CA SER A 506 -0.27 -0.07 -26.09
C SER A 506 -0.73 -1.37 -25.42
N GLU A 507 -1.79 -1.33 -24.62
CA GLU A 507 -2.53 -2.55 -24.31
C GLU A 507 -3.40 -2.95 -25.51
N TRP A 508 -2.79 -3.06 -26.70
CA TRP A 508 -3.42 -3.58 -27.91
C TRP A 508 -3.67 -5.10 -27.87
N CYS A 509 -3.46 -5.76 -26.72
CA CYS A 509 -3.27 -7.21 -26.68
C CYS A 509 -4.11 -8.00 -25.67
N ASN A 510 -4.85 -7.36 -24.76
CA ASN A 510 -5.59 -8.12 -23.74
C ASN A 510 -7.10 -7.87 -23.71
N SER A 511 -7.63 -6.83 -24.36
CA SER A 511 -9.08 -6.65 -24.45
C SER A 511 -9.53 -6.56 -25.91
N SER A 512 -10.48 -7.42 -26.27
CA SER A 512 -11.17 -7.44 -27.56
C SER A 512 -11.95 -6.14 -27.83
N ARG A 513 -12.04 -5.23 -26.86
CA ARG A 513 -12.82 -3.98 -26.90
C ARG A 513 -12.00 -2.76 -27.36
N ILE A 514 -10.69 -2.67 -27.08
CA ILE A 514 -9.87 -1.50 -27.47
C ILE A 514 -9.51 -1.55 -28.98
N ILE A 515 -9.42 -2.76 -29.56
CA ILE A 515 -9.04 -2.96 -30.96
C ILE A 515 -10.08 -2.38 -31.93
N SER A 516 -11.35 -2.19 -31.53
CA SER A 516 -12.40 -1.70 -32.44
C SER A 516 -12.45 -0.19 -32.65
N TYR A 517 -11.69 0.61 -31.89
CA TYR A 517 -11.76 2.08 -31.94
C TYR A 517 -10.46 2.79 -32.37
N TYR A 518 -9.34 2.07 -32.47
CA TYR A 518 -8.06 2.66 -32.87
C TYR A 518 -7.81 2.48 -34.37
N ASP A 519 -7.63 3.58 -35.10
CA ASP A 519 -7.35 3.57 -36.54
C ASP A 519 -5.89 3.21 -36.81
N PRO A 520 -5.60 2.08 -37.49
CA PRO A 520 -4.25 1.73 -37.89
C PRO A 520 -3.53 2.78 -38.75
N ALA A 521 -4.25 3.73 -39.35
CA ALA A 521 -3.63 4.85 -40.07
C ALA A 521 -2.79 5.77 -39.15
N ASN A 522 -3.06 5.80 -37.85
CA ASN A 522 -2.40 6.70 -36.89
C ASN A 522 -1.12 6.13 -36.26
N TYR A 523 -0.77 4.85 -36.52
CA TYR A 523 0.42 4.23 -35.91
C TYR A 523 1.72 4.99 -36.22
N GLU A 524 1.87 5.47 -37.46
CA GLU A 524 3.10 6.15 -37.87
C GLU A 524 3.19 7.56 -37.28
N SER A 525 2.08 8.29 -37.19
CA SER A 525 2.04 9.60 -36.50
C SER A 525 2.33 9.45 -35.01
N ASP A 526 1.77 8.43 -34.36
CA ASP A 526 1.92 8.19 -32.92
C ASP A 526 3.33 7.73 -32.54
N LEU A 527 4.09 7.17 -33.49
CA LEU A 527 5.50 6.85 -33.30
C LEU A 527 6.43 8.01 -33.69
N ASN A 528 6.07 8.82 -34.69
CA ASN A 528 6.87 9.97 -35.09
C ASN A 528 6.81 11.10 -34.05
N ALA A 529 5.65 11.37 -33.45
CA ALA A 529 5.52 12.49 -32.53
C ALA A 529 6.42 12.36 -31.28
N PRO A 530 6.53 11.20 -30.60
CA PRO A 530 7.50 11.02 -29.53
C PRO A 530 8.96 11.12 -29.99
N LEU A 531 9.29 10.74 -31.23
CA LEU A 531 10.65 10.91 -31.78
C LEU A 531 11.00 12.38 -31.95
N GLU A 532 10.12 13.16 -32.59
CA GLU A 532 10.28 14.61 -32.75
C GLU A 532 10.40 15.31 -31.39
N MET A 533 9.61 14.85 -30.40
CA MET A 533 9.71 15.34 -29.03
C MET A 533 11.08 15.06 -28.40
N LEU A 534 11.65 13.87 -28.59
CA LEU A 534 12.96 13.51 -28.01
C LEU A 534 14.14 14.30 -28.58
N GLU A 535 13.99 14.91 -29.76
CA GLU A 535 15.01 15.80 -30.35
C GLU A 535 15.12 17.14 -29.62
N VAL A 536 14.02 17.61 -29.02
CA VAL A 536 13.91 18.95 -28.42
C VAL A 536 13.81 18.90 -26.90
N ASN A 537 13.11 17.90 -26.37
CA ASN A 537 12.90 17.74 -24.94
C ASN A 537 14.20 17.34 -24.26
N ASN A 538 14.53 18.01 -23.15
CA ASN A 538 15.69 17.70 -22.31
C ASN A 538 15.30 17.34 -20.87
N SER A 539 14.00 17.21 -20.55
CA SER A 539 13.52 17.00 -19.18
C SER A 539 13.02 15.58 -18.91
N LEU A 540 12.56 14.86 -19.92
CA LEU A 540 12.00 13.52 -19.78
C LEU A 540 13.09 12.50 -19.46
N GLU A 541 12.91 11.77 -18.36
CA GLU A 541 13.87 10.82 -17.81
C GLU A 541 13.62 9.40 -18.31
N TYR A 542 12.36 9.02 -18.52
CA TYR A 542 11.98 7.68 -18.98
C TYR A 542 10.93 7.74 -20.07
N LEU A 543 11.20 7.04 -21.18
CA LEU A 543 10.23 6.76 -22.23
C LEU A 543 10.18 5.26 -22.52
N GLU A 544 9.00 4.65 -22.41
CA GLU A 544 8.77 3.28 -22.88
C GLU A 544 7.79 3.26 -24.04
N VAL A 545 8.22 2.79 -25.21
CA VAL A 545 7.41 2.72 -26.42
C VAL A 545 7.21 1.27 -26.84
N ILE A 546 5.97 0.90 -27.11
CA ILE A 546 5.63 -0.41 -27.68
C ILE A 546 5.50 -0.25 -29.20
N ILE A 547 6.30 -1.00 -29.95
CA ILE A 547 6.46 -0.87 -31.39
C ILE A 547 5.90 -2.13 -32.08
N PRO A 548 4.87 -2.00 -32.95
CA PRO A 548 4.37 -3.11 -33.74
C PRO A 548 5.47 -3.76 -34.57
N THR A 549 5.37 -5.08 -34.79
CA THR A 549 6.37 -5.81 -35.60
C THR A 549 6.56 -5.20 -37.00
N MET A 550 5.51 -4.60 -37.58
CA MET A 550 5.57 -3.96 -38.91
C MET A 550 6.40 -2.66 -38.94
N HIS A 551 6.58 -2.00 -37.79
CA HIS A 551 7.30 -0.73 -37.63
C HIS A 551 8.63 -0.89 -36.87
N ARG A 552 9.23 -2.10 -36.88
CA ARG A 552 10.50 -2.38 -36.17
C ARG A 552 11.66 -1.44 -36.52
N THR A 553 11.63 -0.81 -37.68
CA THR A 553 12.60 0.22 -38.09
C THR A 553 12.64 1.43 -37.15
N PHE A 554 11.60 1.66 -36.35
CA PHE A 554 11.56 2.71 -35.34
C PHE A 554 12.43 2.40 -34.11
N ILE A 555 12.72 1.12 -33.82
CA ILE A 555 13.52 0.73 -32.64
C ILE A 555 14.89 1.42 -32.69
N SER A 556 15.59 1.32 -33.82
CA SER A 556 16.91 1.94 -33.98
C SER A 556 16.88 3.47 -34.02
N LYS A 557 15.72 4.09 -34.25
CA LYS A 557 15.55 5.54 -34.13
C LYS A 557 15.45 5.95 -32.65
N PHE A 558 14.61 5.26 -31.87
CA PHE A 558 14.47 5.53 -30.44
C PHE A 558 15.74 5.24 -29.63
N GLU A 559 16.47 4.18 -29.97
CA GLU A 559 17.74 3.83 -29.32
C GLU A 559 18.80 4.94 -29.39
N GLN A 560 18.75 5.81 -30.40
CA GLN A 560 19.69 6.95 -30.53
C GLN A 560 19.53 7.98 -29.41
N HIS A 561 18.37 8.01 -28.76
CA HIS A 561 18.06 8.94 -27.66
C HIS A 561 18.25 8.30 -26.28
N ASP A 562 18.56 7.00 -26.19
CA ASP A 562 18.87 6.36 -24.91
C ASP A 562 20.20 6.88 -24.35
N LYS A 563 20.25 7.05 -23.02
CA LYS A 563 21.40 7.59 -22.27
C LYS A 563 21.82 9.01 -22.62
N THR A 564 20.96 9.77 -23.29
CA THR A 564 21.17 11.21 -23.47
C THR A 564 21.02 11.94 -22.13
N PRO A 565 21.86 12.94 -21.82
CA PRO A 565 21.76 13.68 -20.57
C PRO A 565 20.51 14.56 -20.57
N THR A 566 19.83 14.65 -19.42
CA THR A 566 18.71 15.58 -19.20
C THR A 566 19.20 16.86 -18.50
N ASP A 567 18.38 17.91 -18.52
CA ASP A 567 18.58 19.16 -17.77
C ASP A 567 18.42 18.97 -16.25
N ARG A 568 18.16 17.74 -15.81
CA ARG A 568 17.87 17.40 -14.43
C ARG A 568 19.08 16.78 -13.77
N ALA A 569 19.26 17.12 -12.51
CA ALA A 569 20.43 16.82 -11.73
C ALA A 569 19.99 15.94 -10.55
N ASP A 570 20.60 14.77 -10.37
CA ASP A 570 20.33 13.88 -9.23
C ASP A 570 20.66 14.53 -7.88
N GLU A 571 20.00 14.12 -6.79
CA GLU A 571 20.51 14.54 -5.48
C GLU A 571 21.79 13.77 -5.13
N LEU A 572 22.89 14.50 -4.92
CA LEU A 572 24.12 13.92 -4.36
C LEU A 572 23.80 13.17 -3.06
N SER A 573 24.17 11.88 -3.00
CA SER A 573 23.83 11.03 -1.87
C SER A 573 24.37 11.61 -0.56
N LEU A 574 23.64 11.38 0.54
CA LEU A 574 24.07 11.84 1.86
C LEU A 574 25.44 11.26 2.20
N GLU A 575 25.69 10.01 1.87
CA GLU A 575 27.00 9.35 2.04
C GLU A 575 28.12 10.08 1.30
N THR A 576 27.89 10.50 0.05
CA THR A 576 28.88 11.24 -0.73
C THR A 576 29.12 12.63 -0.15
N LYS A 577 28.04 13.33 0.26
CA LYS A 577 28.13 14.62 0.95
C LYS A 577 28.91 14.48 2.26
N LEU A 578 28.60 13.48 3.07
CA LEU A 578 29.27 13.21 4.34
C LEU A 578 30.74 12.80 4.15
N ALA A 579 31.03 11.96 3.16
CA ALA A 579 32.39 11.58 2.82
C ALA A 579 33.23 12.80 2.42
N PHE A 580 32.69 13.67 1.56
CA PHE A 580 33.35 14.92 1.18
C PHE A 580 33.55 15.86 2.38
N LEU A 581 32.51 16.05 3.21
CA LEU A 581 32.58 16.86 4.42
C LEU A 581 33.61 16.33 5.42
N SER A 582 33.74 15.01 5.57
CA SER A 582 34.74 14.40 6.47
C SER A 582 36.18 14.74 6.07
N VAL A 583 36.45 14.83 4.76
CA VAL A 583 37.76 15.24 4.23
C VAL A 583 37.98 16.73 4.49
N VAL A 584 36.95 17.57 4.25
CA VAL A 584 37.00 19.01 4.49
C VAL A 584 37.23 19.32 5.98
N GLU A 585 36.54 18.63 6.89
CA GLU A 585 36.71 18.78 8.35
C GLU A 585 38.11 18.35 8.81
N ARG A 586 38.61 17.21 8.31
CA ARG A 586 39.99 16.77 8.61
C ARG A 586 41.01 17.81 8.17
N CYS A 587 40.83 18.41 6.99
CA CYS A 587 41.68 19.51 6.52
C CYS A 587 41.56 20.76 7.42
N LYS A 588 40.37 21.10 7.93
CA LYS A 588 40.17 22.23 8.87
C LYS A 588 40.80 21.97 10.24
N SER A 589 40.82 20.71 10.70
CA SER A 589 41.42 20.28 11.97
C SER A 589 42.96 20.28 11.96
N MET A 590 43.61 20.14 10.81
CA MET A 590 45.08 20.10 10.69
C MET A 590 45.75 21.48 10.60
N ARG A 591 45.16 22.52 11.19
CA ARG A 591 45.87 23.80 11.34
C ARG A 591 47.14 23.57 12.17
N PRO A 592 48.34 23.95 11.68
CA PRO A 592 49.57 23.67 12.40
C PRO A 592 49.61 24.51 13.67
N THR A 593 49.62 23.85 14.83
CA THR A 593 50.23 24.40 16.03
C THR A 593 51.68 24.72 15.71
N LYS A 594 52.05 25.98 15.90
CA LYS A 594 53.40 26.53 15.68
C LYS A 594 54.49 25.53 16.10
N GLU A 595 55.27 25.02 15.15
CA GLU A 595 56.72 25.17 15.12
C GLU A 595 57.36 24.46 13.90
N ARG A 596 58.21 25.25 13.22
CA ARG A 596 59.35 24.91 12.33
C ARG A 596 59.14 24.48 10.85
N CYS A 597 59.70 25.38 10.03
CA CYS A 597 60.55 25.19 8.84
C CYS A 597 59.91 24.97 7.46
N ASP A 598 59.91 26.07 6.70
CA ASP A 598 60.35 26.20 5.30
C ASP A 598 59.93 25.13 4.30
N ALA A 599 58.62 25.09 4.02
CA ALA A 599 58.07 24.76 2.71
C ALA A 599 56.84 25.66 2.51
N PRO A 600 56.45 26.04 1.28
CA PRO A 600 55.25 26.83 1.08
C PRO A 600 54.08 26.00 1.59
N VAL A 601 53.53 26.38 2.74
CA VAL A 601 52.33 25.76 3.31
C VAL A 601 51.21 26.09 2.34
N THR A 602 50.97 25.20 1.39
CA THR A 602 49.73 25.14 0.63
C THR A 602 48.66 24.88 1.67
N SER A 603 48.10 25.95 2.24
CA SER A 603 46.84 25.86 2.96
C SER A 603 45.90 25.18 1.99
N SER A 604 45.55 23.92 2.28
CA SER A 604 44.66 23.15 1.42
C SER A 604 43.45 24.04 1.10
N ALA A 605 43.16 24.26 -0.18
CA ALA A 605 42.06 25.12 -0.60
C ALA A 605 40.73 24.68 0.04
N LEU A 606 40.63 23.39 0.39
CA LEU A 606 39.52 22.77 1.12
C LEU A 606 39.32 23.37 2.52
N CYS A 607 40.38 23.81 3.20
CA CYS A 607 40.28 24.44 4.53
C CYS A 607 39.58 25.81 4.50
N LYS A 608 39.52 26.45 3.32
CA LYS A 608 38.93 27.78 3.11
C LYS A 608 37.50 27.73 2.56
N LEU A 609 36.96 26.54 2.31
CA LEU A 609 35.58 26.39 1.83
C LEU A 609 34.60 26.77 2.94
N ASP A 610 33.81 27.80 2.67
CA ASP A 610 32.65 28.18 3.46
C ASP A 610 31.40 27.39 3.03
N GLN A 611 30.29 27.60 3.72
CA GLN A 611 29.04 26.86 3.47
C GLN A 611 28.47 27.12 2.05
N LEU A 612 28.69 28.32 1.51
CA LEU A 612 28.22 28.70 0.17
C LEU A 612 29.08 28.07 -0.94
N ALA A 613 30.38 27.98 -0.75
CA ALA A 613 31.28 27.28 -1.66
C ALA A 613 31.00 25.77 -1.65
N LEU A 614 30.74 25.19 -0.47
CA LEU A 614 30.35 23.78 -0.35
C LEU A 614 29.01 23.49 -1.04
N SER A 615 28.00 24.35 -0.87
CA SER A 615 26.72 24.15 -1.55
C SER A 615 26.85 24.25 -3.07
N LYS A 616 27.66 25.19 -3.58
CA LYS A 616 27.98 25.29 -5.02
C LYS A 616 28.74 24.07 -5.52
N ILE A 617 29.76 23.60 -4.80
CA ILE A 617 30.51 22.39 -5.19
C ILE A 617 29.57 21.20 -5.29
N PHE A 618 28.69 21.00 -4.32
CA PHE A 618 27.70 19.93 -4.41
C PHE A 618 26.77 20.15 -5.60
N ALA A 619 26.20 21.34 -5.81
CA ALA A 619 25.34 21.62 -6.96
C ALA A 619 26.03 21.33 -8.32
N PHE A 620 27.33 21.63 -8.45
CA PHE A 620 28.12 21.35 -9.67
C PHE A 620 28.58 19.91 -9.81
N SER A 621 28.68 19.15 -8.72
CA SER A 621 29.18 17.78 -8.72
C SER A 621 28.07 16.75 -8.94
N VAL A 622 26.83 17.20 -9.06
CA VAL A 622 25.69 16.35 -9.39
C VAL A 622 25.81 15.88 -10.85
N PRO A 623 25.82 14.56 -11.11
CA PRO A 623 25.69 14.07 -12.48
C PRO A 623 24.28 14.33 -13.02
N PRO A 624 24.13 14.66 -14.32
CA PRO A 624 22.82 14.76 -14.93
C PRO A 624 22.15 13.38 -14.97
N VAL A 625 20.84 13.35 -14.81
CA VAL A 625 20.05 12.13 -14.98
C VAL A 625 20.12 11.73 -16.46
N LEU A 626 20.53 10.49 -16.72
CA LEU A 626 20.58 9.95 -18.08
C LEU A 626 19.22 9.40 -18.47
N ARG A 627 18.68 9.88 -19.59
CA ARG A 627 17.42 9.40 -20.14
C ARG A 627 17.47 7.90 -20.40
N GLN A 628 16.39 7.21 -20.10
CA GLN A 628 16.17 5.82 -20.43
C GLN A 628 15.06 5.70 -21.48
N VAL A 629 15.41 5.18 -22.66
CA VAL A 629 14.44 4.87 -23.73
C VAL A 629 14.34 3.36 -23.88
N VAL A 630 13.16 2.79 -23.65
CA VAL A 630 12.90 1.35 -23.72
C VAL A 630 11.93 1.07 -24.85
N CYS A 631 12.34 0.23 -25.81
CA CYS A 631 11.47 -0.24 -26.88
C CYS A 631 11.06 -1.70 -26.65
N ARG A 632 9.77 -2.01 -26.76
CA ARG A 632 9.25 -3.39 -26.74
C ARG A 632 8.58 -3.73 -28.06
N SER A 633 8.83 -4.92 -28.61
CA SER A 633 8.14 -5.40 -29.82
C SER A 633 7.09 -6.44 -29.48
N VAL A 634 5.86 -6.26 -29.98
CA VAL A 634 4.76 -7.23 -29.82
C VAL A 634 4.71 -8.15 -31.04
N ARG A 635 4.66 -9.47 -30.82
CA ARG A 635 4.42 -10.46 -31.89
C ARG A 635 2.94 -10.38 -32.32
N LYS A 636 2.70 -10.34 -33.63
CA LYS A 636 1.36 -10.38 -34.24
C LYS A 636 0.53 -11.53 -33.62
N PHE A 637 -0.69 -11.22 -33.18
CA PHE A 637 -1.77 -12.20 -33.20
C PHE A 637 -2.30 -12.27 -34.63
N GLU A 638 -2.34 -13.46 -35.20
CA GLU A 638 -3.05 -13.70 -36.46
C GLU A 638 -4.54 -13.45 -36.18
N ILE A 639 -5.11 -12.43 -36.84
CA ILE A 639 -6.55 -12.31 -36.95
C ILE A 639 -7.01 -13.55 -37.72
N PRO A 640 -7.86 -14.43 -37.16
CA PRO A 640 -8.40 -15.55 -37.90
C PRO A 640 -9.14 -15.00 -39.14
N PRO A 641 -8.91 -15.55 -40.34
CA PRO A 641 -9.56 -15.10 -41.55
C PRO A 641 -11.01 -15.62 -41.60
N GLU A 642 -11.85 -15.17 -40.68
CA GLU A 642 -13.29 -15.48 -40.69
C GLU A 642 -14.15 -14.23 -40.44
N LEU A 643 -13.75 -13.08 -40.96
CA LEU A 643 -14.65 -11.91 -41.07
C LEU A 643 -14.54 -11.19 -42.42
N SER A 644 -13.93 -11.83 -43.42
CA SER A 644 -13.87 -11.34 -44.81
C SER A 644 -14.48 -12.32 -45.80
N SER A 645 -15.70 -12.78 -45.53
CA SER A 645 -16.59 -13.30 -46.58
C SER A 645 -18.03 -13.26 -46.12
N GLY A 646 -18.72 -12.16 -46.43
CA GLY A 646 -20.18 -12.14 -46.43
C GLY A 646 -20.68 -13.11 -47.50
N GLY A 647 -21.30 -14.20 -47.06
CA GLY A 647 -22.01 -15.16 -47.91
C GLY A 647 -23.22 -15.68 -47.16
N LEU A 648 -24.41 -15.39 -47.70
CA LEU A 648 -25.71 -15.82 -47.17
C LEU A 648 -25.76 -17.32 -46.88
N GLY A 649 -26.36 -17.70 -45.74
CA GLY A 649 -26.70 -19.10 -45.46
C GLY A 649 -27.51 -19.29 -44.19
N ASN A 650 -28.84 -19.21 -44.33
CA ASN A 650 -29.82 -19.66 -43.33
C ASN A 650 -29.48 -21.03 -42.72
N SER A 651 -29.71 -21.18 -41.41
CA SER A 651 -30.68 -22.11 -40.80
C SER A 651 -30.19 -22.75 -39.49
N GLY A 652 -31.11 -22.86 -38.52
CA GLY A 652 -31.16 -24.04 -37.65
C GLY A 652 -30.83 -23.86 -36.17
N ARG A 653 -31.86 -23.48 -35.40
CA ARG A 653 -32.07 -23.83 -33.98
C ARG A 653 -31.50 -25.22 -33.59
N ARG A 654 -30.86 -25.37 -32.42
CA ARG A 654 -31.49 -25.84 -31.16
C ARG A 654 -30.47 -26.13 -30.04
N PRO A 655 -30.93 -26.15 -28.77
CA PRO A 655 -30.12 -26.05 -27.56
C PRO A 655 -29.81 -27.40 -26.89
N LYS A 656 -28.82 -27.38 -25.99
CA LYS A 656 -28.89 -28.01 -24.66
C LYS A 656 -27.96 -27.27 -23.72
#